data_AF-A0AAE0EJ81-F1
#
_entry.id   AF-A0AAE0EJ81-F1
#
_cell.length_a   1.000
_cell.length_b   1.000
_cell.length_c   1.000
_cell.angle_alpha   90.00
_cell.angle_beta   90.00
_cell.angle_gamma   90.00
#
_symmetry.space_group_name_H-M   'P 1'
#
loop_
_entity.id
_entity.type
_entity.pdbx_description
1 polymer ?
#
loop_
_entity_poly.entity_id
_entity_poly.type
_entity_poly.pdbx_seq_one_letter_code
_entity_poly.pdbx_strand_id
1 'polypeptide(L)'
;MDLEYGRCWDSSRKDSWKTILLLAYQSLGVVYGDLGISPLYVYRSTFAEDIQHSESNEEIYGVLSFVFWTLTLVPLFKYVFIVLRADDNGEGGTFALYSLICRHAKVSLLPNRQAADEALSTYKLEQSPEKKSSSTVKLYLEKHKFLHTALLILVLLGTCMVIGDGLLTPAISVFSAVSGLEFFMSKEHHEHAVVPITCFIIVCLFALQHYGTHRVGFFFAPVVVIWLLCISALGLYNIIHWNPHVYQALSPYYMFKFLKKTRKSGWMSLGGILLCITGSEAMFADLGHFSYLAIQIAFTFLVYPALILAYMGQAAYLSQHHQSSYQISFYLSVPEAVKWPVLVIAILASVVGSQAIISGTFSIINQSQSLGCFPRVKVVHTNDKIHGQIYIPEINWTLMILCIAVTIGFRDIKHMGNASGLAVMTVMIVTTCLTALVIILCWRKPPILALAFLLFFGSVELLYFSASLTKFREGAWLPILLALFLTTIMFVWHYATIKKYEFDLHNKVSLDWLLALGSSLGIARVPGIGLVFTDLTSGIPANFSRFVTNLPAFHRILVFVCVKSVPVPYVPPAERYLVGRVGPAAHRSYRCIVRYGYRDVHQDVDSFESELVDKLADFIRYDWYNNTDGTNSCIEDIVSDSNESTSDGRLAVIGTVSFSGTPAYEMEDTLQPASVSGGFTSVDSVTDFIEMEPVRTVERRVRFAIDDESETDARSEIDIQLRQELEELFAGQQAGTAFILGHSHVRAKQGSSILKRLAINFGYNFLRRNCRGPDVALKVPPVSLLEVGMVYIV
;
A
#
# COMPACT_ATOMS: atom_id res chain seq x y z
N MET A 1 2.40 -34.33 15.46
CA MET A 1 2.05 -34.09 16.87
C MET A 1 3.01 -33.03 17.39
N ASP A 2 2.47 -31.89 17.81
CA ASP A 2 3.00 -31.11 18.94
C ASP A 2 1.85 -30.26 19.49
N LEU A 3 1.32 -30.75 20.61
CA LEU A 3 0.23 -30.23 21.41
C LEU A 3 0.74 -29.04 22.24
N GLU A 4 0.87 -27.85 21.66
CA GLU A 4 1.18 -26.62 22.42
C GLU A 4 0.28 -25.42 22.14
N TYR A 5 -0.89 -25.61 21.52
CA TYR A 5 -1.82 -24.50 21.25
C TYR A 5 -2.73 -24.13 22.45
N GLY A 6 -2.69 -24.88 23.54
CA GLY A 6 -3.71 -24.81 24.62
C GLY A 6 -3.37 -23.99 25.87
N ARG A 7 -2.12 -23.52 26.06
CA ARG A 7 -1.70 -22.79 27.29
C ARG A 7 -1.24 -21.34 27.07
N CYS A 8 -1.37 -20.79 25.87
CA CYS A 8 -0.80 -19.49 25.49
C CYS A 8 -1.76 -18.28 25.66
N TRP A 9 -2.67 -18.29 26.65
CA TRP A 9 -3.56 -17.13 26.87
C TRP A 9 -3.17 -16.24 28.05
N ASP A 10 -2.44 -16.75 29.05
CA ASP A 10 -2.02 -15.94 30.21
C ASP A 10 -0.55 -15.44 30.16
N SER A 11 0.37 -16.08 29.42
CA SER A 11 1.73 -15.54 29.21
C SER A 11 1.83 -14.53 28.06
N SER A 12 0.96 -14.65 27.04
CA SER A 12 0.91 -13.80 25.85
C SER A 12 0.74 -12.30 26.17
N ARG A 13 0.04 -11.96 27.26
CA ARG A 13 -0.22 -10.56 27.63
C ARG A 13 1.03 -9.82 28.14
N LYS A 14 1.97 -10.48 28.82
CA LYS A 14 3.20 -9.84 29.33
C LYS A 14 4.26 -9.69 28.23
N ASP A 15 4.35 -10.65 27.33
CA ASP A 15 5.23 -10.57 26.15
C ASP A 15 4.69 -9.56 25.12
N SER A 16 3.37 -9.35 25.07
CA SER A 16 2.72 -8.34 24.24
C SER A 16 3.12 -6.90 24.63
N TRP A 17 3.11 -6.53 25.92
CA TRP A 17 3.47 -5.16 26.33
C TRP A 17 4.95 -4.81 26.08
N LYS A 18 5.86 -5.76 26.33
CA LYS A 18 7.29 -5.56 26.02
C LYS A 18 7.50 -5.40 24.51
N THR A 19 6.79 -6.20 23.71
CA THR A 19 6.83 -6.09 22.24
C THR A 19 6.28 -4.76 21.77
N ILE A 20 5.14 -4.30 22.31
CA ILE A 20 4.54 -3.01 21.99
C ILE A 20 5.48 -1.86 22.36
N LEU A 21 6.12 -1.90 23.54
CA LEU A 21 7.07 -0.88 23.97
C LEU A 21 8.35 -0.88 23.11
N LEU A 22 8.85 -2.05 22.72
CA LEU A 22 9.98 -2.16 21.81
C LEU A 22 9.62 -1.59 20.42
N LEU A 23 8.42 -1.89 19.94
CA LEU A 23 7.90 -1.39 18.67
C LEU A 23 7.67 0.12 18.72
N ALA A 24 7.20 0.64 19.86
CA ALA A 24 7.08 2.08 20.12
C ALA A 24 8.44 2.76 20.09
N TYR A 25 9.46 2.17 20.73
CA TYR A 25 10.84 2.67 20.68
C TYR A 25 11.40 2.68 19.25
N GLN A 26 11.19 1.60 18.47
CA GLN A 26 11.63 1.53 17.08
C GLN A 26 10.92 2.55 16.19
N SER A 27 9.62 2.81 16.45
CA SER A 27 8.84 3.82 15.71
C SER A 27 9.43 5.23 15.84
N LEU A 28 10.12 5.53 16.95
CA LEU A 28 10.80 6.82 17.16
C LEU A 28 11.86 7.11 16.10
N GLY A 29 12.62 6.10 15.67
CA GLY A 29 13.68 6.26 14.68
C GLY A 29 13.19 6.37 13.24
N VAL A 30 11.98 5.92 12.96
CA VAL A 30 11.44 5.83 11.60
C VAL A 30 10.36 6.89 11.38
N VAL A 31 9.36 6.97 12.27
CA VAL A 31 8.16 7.76 12.02
C VAL A 31 8.34 9.24 12.35
N TYR A 32 9.02 9.54 13.47
CA TYR A 32 9.00 10.88 14.06
C TYR A 32 10.23 11.72 13.75
N GLY A 33 11.10 11.24 12.86
CA GLY A 33 12.26 12.01 12.41
C GLY A 33 11.82 13.34 11.79
N ASP A 34 10.94 13.32 10.79
CA ASP A 34 10.48 14.54 10.09
C ASP A 34 9.79 15.54 11.05
N LEU A 35 8.75 15.07 11.74
CA LEU A 35 7.99 15.89 12.70
C LEU A 35 8.87 16.44 13.83
N GLY A 36 9.88 15.67 14.25
CA GLY A 36 10.84 16.05 15.28
C GLY A 36 11.77 17.20 14.87
N ILE A 37 12.01 17.40 13.57
CA ILE A 37 12.94 18.41 13.04
C ILE A 37 12.25 19.75 12.77
N SER A 38 10.92 19.78 12.64
CA SER A 38 10.12 20.99 12.39
C SER A 38 10.48 22.21 13.27
N PRO A 39 10.86 22.08 14.55
CA PRO A 39 11.30 23.22 15.36
C PRO A 39 12.51 23.99 14.78
N LEU A 40 13.32 23.41 13.89
CA LEU A 40 14.45 24.09 13.26
C LEU A 40 14.04 25.20 12.30
N TYR A 41 12.88 25.07 11.64
CA TYR A 41 12.48 25.96 10.55
C TYR A 41 11.13 26.64 10.72
N VAL A 42 10.23 26.16 11.60
CA VAL A 42 8.88 26.76 11.77
C VAL A 42 8.94 28.23 12.13
N TYR A 43 9.59 28.61 13.24
CA TYR A 43 9.62 30.02 13.67
C TYR A 43 10.36 30.92 12.68
N ARG A 44 11.41 30.41 12.04
CA ARG A 44 12.13 31.11 10.97
C ARG A 44 11.21 31.41 9.78
N SER A 45 10.39 30.44 9.36
CA SER A 45 9.43 30.60 8.26
C SER A 45 8.21 31.44 8.64
N THR A 46 7.75 31.38 9.89
CA THR A 46 6.57 32.11 10.37
C THR A 46 6.81 33.61 10.49
N PHE A 47 8.01 34.01 10.93
CA PHE A 47 8.40 35.41 11.10
C PHE A 47 9.24 35.96 9.93
N ALA A 48 9.31 35.25 8.79
CA ALA A 48 10.02 35.69 7.59
C ALA A 48 9.30 36.80 6.78
N GLU A 49 8.14 37.25 7.24
CA GLU A 49 7.42 38.40 6.71
C GLU A 49 7.38 39.48 7.78
N ASP A 50 7.33 40.75 7.37
CA ASP A 50 7.44 41.96 8.21
C ASP A 50 6.33 42.09 9.28
N ILE A 51 6.23 41.11 10.17
CA ILE A 51 5.50 41.21 11.42
C ILE A 51 6.37 42.07 12.32
N GLN A 52 6.00 43.35 12.41
CA GLN A 52 6.62 44.26 13.37
C GLN A 52 6.37 43.71 14.76
N HIS A 53 7.46 43.38 15.46
CA HIS A 53 7.40 42.91 16.83
C HIS A 53 6.96 44.09 17.71
N SER A 54 5.81 43.95 18.32
CA SER A 54 5.32 44.92 19.29
C SER A 54 5.94 44.64 20.65
N GLU A 55 6.22 45.67 21.44
CA GLU A 55 6.75 45.52 22.82
C GLU A 55 5.86 44.64 23.73
N SER A 56 4.64 44.32 23.31
CA SER A 56 3.68 43.52 24.07
C SER A 56 3.77 41.99 23.89
N ASN A 57 4.70 41.48 23.07
CA ASN A 57 4.96 40.04 22.81
C ASN A 57 3.74 39.26 22.28
N GLU A 58 2.68 39.97 21.90
CA GLU A 58 1.40 39.39 21.52
C GLU A 58 1.51 38.55 20.24
N GLU A 59 2.44 38.92 19.33
CA GLU A 59 2.66 38.14 18.12
C GLU A 59 3.27 36.77 18.42
N ILE A 60 4.25 36.71 19.32
CA ILE A 60 4.95 35.48 19.70
C ILE A 60 4.01 34.54 20.45
N TYR A 61 3.24 35.06 21.41
CA TYR A 61 2.23 34.26 22.10
C TYR A 61 1.12 33.79 21.16
N GLY A 62 0.73 34.63 20.20
CA GLY A 62 -0.21 34.27 19.13
C GLY A 62 0.26 33.06 18.32
N VAL A 63 1.49 33.14 17.79
CA VAL A 63 2.11 32.07 17.01
C VAL A 63 2.23 30.79 17.83
N LEU A 64 2.73 30.88 19.07
CA LEU A 64 2.84 29.72 19.96
C LEU A 64 1.48 29.06 20.21
N SER A 65 0.43 29.86 20.42
CA SER A 65 -0.94 29.37 20.59
C SER A 65 -1.42 28.60 19.35
N PHE A 66 -1.18 29.13 18.15
CA PHE A 66 -1.49 28.45 16.91
C PHE A 66 -0.72 27.13 16.77
N VAL A 67 0.58 27.12 17.04
CA VAL A 67 1.41 25.90 16.98
C VAL A 67 0.87 24.84 17.95
N PHE A 68 0.59 25.21 19.19
CA PHE A 68 0.04 24.29 20.20
C PHE A 68 -1.29 23.67 19.76
N TRP A 69 -2.26 24.49 19.35
CA TRP A 69 -3.58 23.99 18.94
C TRP A 69 -3.52 23.22 17.62
N THR A 70 -2.61 23.55 16.72
CA THR A 70 -2.44 22.83 15.45
C THR A 70 -1.84 21.44 15.68
N LEU A 71 -0.80 21.34 16.51
CA LEU A 71 -0.22 20.05 16.93
C LEU A 71 -1.23 19.17 17.69
N THR A 72 -2.05 19.82 18.53
CA THR A 72 -3.07 19.13 19.33
C THR A 72 -4.24 18.66 18.47
N LEU A 73 -4.76 19.49 17.57
CA LEU A 73 -5.92 19.14 16.75
C LEU A 73 -5.56 18.17 15.62
N VAL A 74 -4.45 18.40 14.91
CA VAL A 74 -4.12 17.64 13.70
C VAL A 74 -3.34 16.35 14.05
N PRO A 75 -2.06 16.36 14.45
CA PRO A 75 -1.37 15.12 14.80
C PRO A 75 -2.03 14.33 15.94
N LEU A 76 -2.35 14.97 17.07
CA LEU A 76 -2.85 14.23 18.25
C LEU A 76 -4.31 13.78 18.06
N PHE A 77 -5.26 14.70 17.89
CA PHE A 77 -6.68 14.32 17.80
C PHE A 77 -7.06 13.69 16.45
N LYS A 78 -6.73 14.33 15.32
CA LYS A 78 -7.11 13.80 14.01
C LYS A 78 -6.35 12.51 13.71
N TYR A 79 -5.02 12.55 13.73
CA TYR A 79 -4.23 11.40 13.26
C TYR A 79 -4.19 10.28 14.30
N VAL A 80 -3.63 10.51 15.49
CA VAL A 80 -3.41 9.43 16.47
C VAL A 80 -4.71 8.76 16.93
N PHE A 81 -5.76 9.53 17.20
CA PHE A 81 -7.00 8.95 17.75
C PHE A 81 -8.04 8.52 16.71
N ILE A 82 -8.04 9.12 15.50
CA ILE A 82 -9.08 8.85 14.48
C ILE A 82 -8.47 8.18 13.24
N VAL A 83 -7.56 8.83 12.53
CA VAL A 83 -7.06 8.35 11.22
C VAL A 83 -6.26 7.04 11.36
N LEU A 84 -5.47 6.85 12.42
CA LEU A 84 -4.74 5.59 12.64
C LEU A 84 -5.65 4.36 12.81
N ARG A 85 -6.94 4.55 13.10
CA ARG A 85 -7.94 3.45 13.14
C ARG A 85 -8.53 3.11 11.76
N ALA A 86 -8.24 3.93 10.76
CA ALA A 86 -8.69 3.74 9.39
C ALA A 86 -7.62 2.99 8.59
N ASP A 87 -7.26 1.80 9.07
CA ASP A 87 -6.24 0.95 8.47
C ASP A 87 -6.83 -0.17 7.59
N ASP A 88 -6.03 -0.66 6.65
CA ASP A 88 -6.33 -1.79 5.78
C ASP A 88 -5.49 -3.00 6.23
N ASN A 89 -6.00 -3.75 7.22
CA ASN A 89 -5.31 -4.89 7.86
C ASN A 89 -3.90 -4.52 8.38
N GLY A 90 -3.80 -3.42 9.12
CA GLY A 90 -2.56 -2.89 9.67
C GLY A 90 -1.82 -1.91 8.76
N GLU A 91 -2.22 -1.74 7.49
CA GLU A 91 -1.61 -0.78 6.58
C GLU A 91 -2.32 0.58 6.59
N GLY A 92 -1.54 1.66 6.56
CA GLY A 92 -2.07 3.03 6.51
C GLY A 92 -1.59 3.82 5.29
N GLY A 93 -2.02 5.08 5.19
CA GLY A 93 -1.72 5.97 4.06
C GLY A 93 -2.87 6.12 3.06
N THR A 94 -2.70 7.07 2.14
CA THR A 94 -3.70 7.41 1.10
C THR A 94 -4.12 6.21 0.23
N PHE A 95 -3.17 5.32 -0.09
CA PHE A 95 -3.46 4.10 -0.85
C PHE A 95 -4.21 3.05 -0.07
N ALA A 96 -3.89 2.84 1.22
CA ALA A 96 -4.62 1.91 2.08
C ALA A 96 -6.10 2.33 2.20
N LEU A 97 -6.35 3.64 2.39
CA LEU A 97 -7.72 4.19 2.38
C LEU A 97 -8.44 3.94 1.04
N TYR A 98 -7.76 4.13 -0.09
CA TYR A 98 -8.34 3.87 -1.41
C TYR A 98 -8.67 2.39 -1.62
N SER A 99 -7.75 1.49 -1.27
CA SER A 99 -7.94 0.03 -1.29
C SER A 99 -9.17 -0.36 -0.47
N LEU A 100 -9.26 0.14 0.76
CA LEU A 100 -10.36 -0.11 1.67
C LEU A 100 -11.72 0.34 1.11
N ILE A 101 -11.79 1.56 0.54
CA ILE A 101 -12.99 2.08 -0.13
C ILE A 101 -13.36 1.21 -1.34
N CYS A 102 -12.38 0.81 -2.15
CA CYS A 102 -12.59 -0.04 -3.32
C CYS A 102 -13.18 -1.40 -2.94
N ARG A 103 -12.78 -2.00 -1.82
CA ARG A 103 -13.37 -3.25 -1.29
C ARG A 103 -14.82 -3.08 -0.83
N HIS A 104 -15.10 -2.03 -0.06
CA HIS A 104 -16.41 -1.84 0.57
C HIS A 104 -17.51 -1.34 -0.37
N ALA A 105 -17.14 -0.55 -1.39
CA ALA A 105 -18.08 0.08 -2.31
C ALA A 105 -18.01 -0.44 -3.76
N LYS A 106 -17.21 -1.48 -4.04
CA LYS A 106 -17.03 -2.04 -5.41
C LYS A 106 -16.65 -0.98 -6.47
N VAL A 107 -15.91 0.05 -6.06
CA VAL A 107 -15.56 1.23 -6.88
C VAL A 107 -14.29 1.06 -7.71
N SER A 108 -13.56 -0.04 -7.53
CA SER A 108 -12.25 -0.25 -8.19
C SER A 108 -12.36 -0.12 -9.71
N LEU A 109 -11.53 0.74 -10.28
CA LEU A 109 -11.32 0.81 -11.74
C LEU A 109 -10.36 -0.27 -12.24
N LEU A 110 -9.79 -1.08 -11.34
CA LEU A 110 -8.99 -2.23 -11.70
C LEU A 110 -9.86 -3.23 -12.47
N PRO A 111 -9.45 -3.59 -13.70
CA PRO A 111 -10.04 -4.73 -14.37
C PRO A 111 -9.72 -6.00 -13.57
N ASN A 112 -10.60 -7.00 -13.62
CA ASN A 112 -10.35 -8.37 -13.14
C ASN A 112 -10.66 -8.71 -11.66
N ARG A 113 -11.87 -8.36 -11.17
CA ARG A 113 -12.40 -8.91 -9.91
C ARG A 113 -13.13 -10.24 -10.16
N GLN A 114 -12.62 -11.33 -9.60
CA GLN A 114 -13.33 -12.61 -9.57
C GLN A 114 -14.03 -12.80 -8.22
N ALA A 115 -15.11 -13.60 -8.21
CA ALA A 115 -15.79 -13.99 -6.96
C ALA A 115 -14.83 -14.68 -5.97
N ALA A 116 -13.87 -15.46 -6.49
CA ALA A 116 -12.83 -16.11 -5.68
C ALA A 116 -11.89 -15.13 -4.95
N ASP A 117 -11.79 -13.87 -5.39
CA ASP A 117 -11.00 -12.83 -4.71
C ASP A 117 -11.76 -12.25 -3.52
N GLU A 118 -13.10 -12.21 -3.59
CA GLU A 118 -13.93 -11.79 -2.45
C GLU A 118 -13.94 -12.85 -1.33
N ALA A 119 -13.58 -14.10 -1.65
CA ALA A 119 -13.50 -15.22 -0.70
C ALA A 119 -12.17 -15.31 0.06
N LEU A 120 -11.17 -14.48 -0.28
CA LEU A 120 -9.88 -14.45 0.42
C LEU A 120 -10.09 -14.15 1.92
N SER A 121 -9.35 -14.85 2.78
CA SER A 121 -9.43 -14.65 4.23
C SER A 121 -9.02 -13.22 4.64
N THR A 122 -8.00 -12.66 4.00
CA THR A 122 -7.58 -11.25 4.19
C THR A 122 -8.58 -10.24 3.60
N TYR A 123 -9.45 -10.69 2.70
CA TYR A 123 -10.53 -9.88 2.13
C TYR A 123 -11.78 -9.88 3.00
N LYS A 124 -11.91 -10.82 3.95
CA LYS A 124 -13.02 -10.85 4.92
C LYS A 124 -13.06 -9.51 5.66
N LEU A 125 -14.11 -8.75 5.40
CA LEU A 125 -14.47 -7.61 6.24
C LEU A 125 -14.65 -8.13 7.66
N GLU A 126 -13.92 -7.57 8.63
CA GLU A 126 -14.23 -7.69 10.05
C GLU A 126 -15.59 -7.02 10.34
N GLN A 127 -16.70 -7.67 9.94
CA GLN A 127 -18.06 -7.56 10.48
C GLN A 127 -19.05 -8.34 9.60
N SER A 128 -19.80 -9.23 10.27
CA SER A 128 -20.79 -10.19 9.78
C SER A 128 -21.83 -9.66 8.78
N PRO A 129 -22.48 -10.57 8.03
CA PRO A 129 -23.56 -10.28 7.10
C PRO A 129 -24.86 -10.04 7.87
N GLU A 130 -25.00 -8.91 8.56
CA GLU A 130 -26.29 -8.48 9.11
C GLU A 130 -26.84 -7.26 8.36
N LYS A 131 -27.85 -7.56 7.55
CA LYS A 131 -29.03 -6.78 7.13
C LYS A 131 -28.87 -5.28 6.79
N LYS A 132 -29.07 -5.00 5.49
CA LYS A 132 -29.94 -3.93 4.93
C LYS A 132 -29.74 -2.49 5.45
N SER A 133 -28.51 -2.00 5.54
CA SER A 133 -28.29 -0.55 5.44
C SER A 133 -27.15 -0.26 4.48
N SER A 134 -27.43 -0.41 3.18
CA SER A 134 -26.56 0.20 2.16
C SER A 134 -26.70 1.71 2.34
N SER A 135 -25.65 2.37 2.83
CA SER A 135 -25.67 3.83 2.94
C SER A 135 -26.03 4.41 1.57
N THR A 136 -26.92 5.42 1.53
CA THR A 136 -27.33 6.07 0.28
C THR A 136 -26.10 6.51 -0.54
N VAL A 137 -25.04 6.96 0.14
CA VAL A 137 -23.75 7.33 -0.46
C VAL A 137 -23.11 6.17 -1.22
N LYS A 138 -23.16 4.94 -0.70
CA LYS A 138 -22.62 3.75 -1.38
C LYS A 138 -23.35 3.51 -2.71
N LEU A 139 -24.69 3.55 -2.70
CA LEU A 139 -25.51 3.37 -3.91
C LEU A 139 -25.24 4.46 -4.96
N TYR A 140 -25.10 5.72 -4.53
CA TYR A 140 -24.75 6.82 -5.44
C TYR A 140 -23.35 6.67 -6.03
N LEU A 141 -22.38 6.25 -5.20
CA LEU A 141 -21.01 6.05 -5.64
C LEU A 141 -20.94 4.92 -6.67
N GLU A 142 -21.57 3.76 -6.41
CA GLU A 142 -21.64 2.60 -7.31
C GLU A 142 -22.32 2.92 -8.65
N LYS A 143 -23.33 3.79 -8.65
CA LYS A 143 -24.10 4.12 -9.87
C LYS A 143 -23.32 4.98 -10.86
N HIS A 144 -22.45 5.88 -10.38
CA HIS A 144 -21.85 6.92 -11.22
C HIS A 144 -20.36 6.66 -11.48
N LYS A 145 -20.04 6.13 -12.68
CA LYS A 145 -18.65 5.93 -13.15
C LYS A 145 -17.78 7.19 -13.09
N PHE A 146 -18.37 8.39 -13.25
CA PHE A 146 -17.63 9.65 -13.10
C PHE A 146 -17.05 9.81 -11.70
N LEU A 147 -17.77 9.41 -10.64
CA LEU A 147 -17.29 9.47 -9.27
C LEU A 147 -16.16 8.49 -9.01
N HIS A 148 -16.16 7.32 -9.67
CA HIS A 148 -15.05 6.37 -9.60
C HIS A 148 -13.77 6.99 -10.15
N THR A 149 -13.86 7.62 -11.33
CA THR A 149 -12.74 8.33 -11.95
C THR A 149 -12.30 9.53 -11.12
N ALA A 150 -13.23 10.30 -10.56
CA ALA A 150 -12.92 11.44 -9.70
C ALA A 150 -12.20 11.00 -8.41
N LEU A 151 -12.65 9.90 -7.79
CA LEU A 151 -12.00 9.31 -6.61
C LEU A 151 -10.58 8.86 -6.95
N LEU A 152 -10.38 8.19 -8.09
CA LEU A 152 -9.04 7.79 -8.52
C LEU A 152 -8.15 9.00 -8.75
N ILE A 153 -8.62 10.04 -9.46
CA ILE A 153 -7.85 11.27 -9.69
C ILE A 153 -7.48 11.94 -8.37
N LEU A 154 -8.40 11.99 -7.39
CA LEU A 154 -8.14 12.54 -6.07
C LEU A 154 -7.00 11.79 -5.34
N VAL A 155 -7.02 10.46 -5.41
CA VAL A 155 -5.98 9.59 -4.81
C VAL A 155 -4.65 9.72 -5.57
N LEU A 156 -4.67 9.74 -6.90
CA LEU A 156 -3.47 9.96 -7.71
C LEU A 156 -2.83 11.34 -7.42
N LEU A 157 -3.65 12.38 -7.25
CA LEU A 157 -3.18 13.71 -6.87
C LEU A 157 -2.54 13.68 -5.47
N GLY A 158 -3.21 13.07 -4.48
CA GLY A 158 -2.67 12.95 -3.13
C GLY A 158 -1.35 12.19 -3.09
N THR A 159 -1.27 11.06 -3.79
CA THR A 159 -0.07 10.21 -3.85
C THR A 159 1.09 10.92 -4.56
N CYS A 160 0.84 11.66 -5.64
CA CYS A 160 1.84 12.50 -6.28
C CYS A 160 2.32 13.65 -5.39
N MET A 161 1.43 14.22 -4.57
CA MET A 161 1.82 15.24 -3.58
C MET A 161 2.69 14.65 -2.47
N VAL A 162 2.45 13.41 -2.02
CA VAL A 162 3.35 12.73 -1.07
C VAL A 162 4.71 12.44 -1.70
N ILE A 163 4.76 12.03 -2.98
CA ILE A 163 6.04 11.90 -3.70
C ILE A 163 6.78 13.25 -3.76
N GLY A 164 6.04 14.35 -3.95
CA GLY A 164 6.58 15.71 -3.90
C GLY A 164 7.10 16.09 -2.52
N ASP A 165 6.41 15.70 -1.45
CA ASP A 165 6.86 15.87 -0.07
C ASP A 165 8.18 15.10 0.18
N GLY A 166 8.27 13.84 -0.27
CA GLY A 166 9.51 13.06 -0.17
C GLY A 166 10.70 13.58 -0.96
N LEU A 167 10.46 14.50 -1.89
CA LEU A 167 11.50 15.25 -2.59
C LEU A 167 11.88 16.54 -1.84
N LEU A 168 10.91 17.25 -1.25
CA LEU A 168 11.12 18.54 -0.60
C LEU A 168 11.64 18.41 0.83
N THR A 169 11.23 17.38 1.57
CA THR A 169 11.56 17.22 2.99
C THR A 169 13.04 16.95 3.24
N PRO A 170 13.74 16.09 2.47
CA PRO A 170 15.19 15.96 2.60
C PRO A 170 15.93 17.26 2.30
N ALA A 171 15.43 18.05 1.35
CA ALA A 171 16.03 19.33 1.00
C ALA A 171 15.89 20.33 2.16
N ILE A 172 14.66 20.55 2.68
CA ILE A 172 14.42 21.56 3.73
C ILE A 172 15.02 21.15 5.08
N SER A 173 14.88 19.88 5.47
CA SER A 173 15.36 19.42 6.77
C SER A 173 16.88 19.50 6.86
N VAL A 174 17.61 18.97 5.87
CA VAL A 174 19.08 18.97 5.88
C VAL A 174 19.60 20.39 5.75
N PHE A 175 19.01 21.21 4.88
CA PHE A 175 19.39 22.61 4.75
C PHE A 175 19.16 23.38 6.06
N SER A 176 18.02 23.18 6.73
CA SER A 176 17.73 23.85 8.01
C SER A 176 18.67 23.43 9.14
N ALA A 177 19.09 22.16 9.17
CA ALA A 177 20.07 21.68 10.12
C ALA A 177 21.46 22.31 9.86
N VAL A 178 21.91 22.31 8.60
CA VAL A 178 23.23 22.85 8.21
C VAL A 178 23.30 24.37 8.34
N SER A 179 22.19 25.09 8.15
CA SER A 179 22.14 26.55 8.38
C SER A 179 22.55 26.98 9.80
N GLY A 180 22.60 26.08 10.78
CA GLY A 180 23.20 26.38 12.08
C GLY A 180 24.70 26.68 12.03
N LEU A 181 25.40 26.22 10.99
CA LEU A 181 26.82 26.46 10.78
C LEU A 181 27.13 27.94 10.46
N GLU A 182 26.13 28.69 9.98
CA GLU A 182 26.21 30.14 9.75
C GLU A 182 26.63 30.89 11.03
N PHE A 183 26.27 30.41 12.22
CA PHE A 183 26.65 31.09 13.47
C PHE A 183 28.12 30.89 13.86
N PHE A 184 28.83 29.96 13.21
CA PHE A 184 30.21 29.61 13.53
C PHE A 184 31.22 30.11 12.50
N MET A 185 30.77 30.55 11.33
CA MET A 185 31.65 31.03 10.25
C MET A 185 31.67 32.55 10.16
N SER A 186 32.73 33.12 9.57
CA SER A 186 32.88 34.56 9.34
C SER A 186 32.03 35.03 8.14
N LYS A 187 31.49 36.27 8.22
CA LYS A 187 30.49 36.89 7.30
C LYS A 187 30.74 36.75 5.79
N GLU A 188 31.97 36.53 5.36
CA GLU A 188 32.32 36.41 3.93
C GLU A 188 32.21 34.99 3.34
N HIS A 189 32.12 33.94 4.17
CA HIS A 189 32.04 32.54 3.70
C HIS A 189 30.64 31.90 3.88
N HIS A 190 29.66 32.68 4.38
CA HIS A 190 28.33 32.18 4.81
C HIS A 190 27.52 31.47 3.72
N GLU A 191 27.21 32.15 2.61
CA GLU A 191 26.31 31.59 1.60
C GLU A 191 26.98 30.56 0.70
N HIS A 192 28.31 30.65 0.55
CA HIS A 192 29.07 29.78 -0.35
C HIS A 192 29.38 28.41 0.25
N ALA A 193 29.29 28.23 1.57
CA ALA A 193 29.62 26.97 2.24
C ALA A 193 28.40 26.12 2.61
N VAL A 194 27.27 26.72 2.99
CA VAL A 194 26.06 25.98 3.44
C VAL A 194 25.46 25.12 2.32
N VAL A 195 25.31 25.68 1.11
CA VAL A 195 24.69 24.97 -0.02
C VAL A 195 25.52 23.74 -0.43
N PRO A 196 26.86 23.83 -0.64
CA PRO A 196 27.67 22.65 -0.98
C PRO A 196 27.71 21.59 0.11
N ILE A 197 27.78 21.97 1.39
CA ILE A 197 27.75 21.01 2.51
C ILE A 197 26.42 20.27 2.55
N THR A 198 25.31 21.00 2.38
CA THR A 198 23.97 20.40 2.30
C THR A 198 23.87 19.42 1.13
N CYS A 199 24.35 19.80 -0.05
CA CYS A 199 24.37 18.92 -1.22
C CYS A 199 25.22 17.67 -0.99
N PHE A 200 26.38 17.81 -0.33
CA PHE A 200 27.24 16.68 0.02
C PHE A 200 26.53 15.69 0.96
N ILE A 201 25.85 16.20 2.01
CA ILE A 201 25.08 15.36 2.94
C ILE A 201 23.93 14.66 2.20
N ILE A 202 23.21 15.36 1.31
CA ILE A 202 22.14 14.77 0.48
C ILE A 202 22.71 13.65 -0.42
N VAL A 203 23.85 13.86 -1.09
CA VAL A 203 24.49 12.82 -1.92
C VAL A 203 24.87 11.60 -1.07
N CYS A 204 25.51 11.80 0.09
CA CYS A 204 25.82 10.71 1.00
C CYS A 204 24.56 9.97 1.47
N LEU A 205 23.52 10.71 1.81
CA LEU A 205 22.23 10.16 2.24
C LEU A 205 21.64 9.25 1.16
N PHE A 206 21.57 9.71 -0.09
CA PHE A 206 21.00 8.94 -1.21
C PHE A 206 21.89 7.80 -1.67
N ALA A 207 23.21 7.93 -1.54
CA ALA A 207 24.16 6.86 -1.85
C ALA A 207 24.04 5.70 -0.85
N LEU A 208 23.78 5.99 0.43
CA LEU A 208 23.66 4.97 1.49
C LEU A 208 22.32 4.22 1.50
N GLN A 209 21.34 4.61 0.68
CA GLN A 209 19.99 4.03 0.65
C GLN A 209 19.98 2.53 0.32
N HIS A 210 20.92 2.06 -0.49
CA HIS A 210 20.96 0.66 -0.94
C HIS A 210 21.34 -0.35 0.16
N TYR A 211 21.96 0.11 1.26
CA TYR A 211 22.28 -0.76 2.41
C TYR A 211 21.04 -1.17 3.23
N GLY A 212 19.86 -0.64 2.86
CA GLY A 212 18.58 -1.02 3.42
C GLY A 212 18.31 -0.47 4.81
N THR A 213 17.03 -0.33 5.15
CA THR A 213 16.53 0.21 6.42
C THR A 213 16.58 -0.80 7.58
N HIS A 214 16.99 -2.05 7.33
CA HIS A 214 16.89 -3.17 8.27
C HIS A 214 17.68 -3.02 9.56
N ARG A 215 18.97 -2.64 9.48
CA ARG A 215 19.78 -2.39 10.71
C ARG A 215 19.52 -1.01 11.28
N VAL A 216 18.79 -0.19 10.55
CA VAL A 216 18.89 1.25 10.64
C VAL A 216 17.84 1.80 11.61
N GLY A 217 16.61 1.27 11.65
CA GLY A 217 15.61 1.69 12.64
C GLY A 217 16.07 1.56 14.11
N PHE A 218 16.84 0.51 14.43
CA PHE A 218 17.43 0.34 15.76
C PHE A 218 18.57 1.34 16.05
N PHE A 219 19.40 1.69 15.06
CA PHE A 219 20.44 2.72 15.23
C PHE A 219 19.90 4.15 15.15
N PHE A 220 18.78 4.35 14.47
CA PHE A 220 18.14 5.64 14.24
C PHE A 220 17.26 6.07 15.42
N ALA A 221 16.61 5.12 16.09
CA ALA A 221 15.82 5.42 17.28
C ALA A 221 16.62 6.15 18.38
N PRO A 222 17.86 5.75 18.74
CA PRO A 222 18.72 6.51 19.66
C PRO A 222 18.94 7.96 19.22
N VAL A 223 19.19 8.20 17.92
CA VAL A 223 19.47 9.54 17.39
C VAL A 223 18.26 10.46 17.58
N VAL A 224 17.07 9.98 17.20
CA VAL A 224 15.83 10.78 17.34
C VAL A 224 15.45 10.95 18.81
N VAL A 225 15.62 9.93 19.65
CA VAL A 225 15.38 10.05 21.10
C VAL A 225 16.31 11.07 21.74
N ILE A 226 17.61 11.03 21.42
CA ILE A 226 18.59 12.01 21.91
C ILE A 226 18.20 13.41 21.44
N TRP A 227 17.79 13.57 20.18
CA TRP A 227 17.30 14.84 19.65
C TRP A 227 16.06 15.36 20.38
N LEU A 228 15.03 14.53 20.55
CA LEU A 228 13.78 14.91 21.25
C LEU A 228 14.04 15.28 22.71
N LEU A 229 14.90 14.53 23.41
CA LEU A 229 15.31 14.87 24.77
C LEU A 229 16.12 16.16 24.82
N CYS A 230 17.00 16.39 23.82
CA CYS A 230 17.80 17.60 23.70
C CYS A 230 16.92 18.85 23.52
N ILE A 231 15.99 18.85 22.57
CA ILE A 231 15.09 19.99 22.35
C ILE A 231 14.13 20.21 23.52
N SER A 232 13.73 19.14 24.20
CA SER A 232 12.89 19.22 25.40
C SER A 232 13.64 19.86 26.57
N ALA A 233 14.89 19.45 26.81
CA ALA A 233 15.74 20.03 27.85
C ALA A 233 16.09 21.50 27.58
N LEU A 234 16.42 21.85 26.33
CA LEU A 234 16.63 23.23 25.89
C LEU A 234 15.34 24.06 26.04
N GLY A 235 14.21 23.47 25.68
CA GLY A 235 12.89 24.07 25.83
C GLY A 235 12.61 24.45 27.29
N LEU A 236 12.78 23.49 28.19
CA LEU A 236 12.60 23.68 29.63
C LEU A 236 13.57 24.72 30.21
N TYR A 237 14.85 24.66 29.82
CA TYR A 237 15.85 25.66 30.20
C TYR A 237 15.41 27.07 29.80
N ASN A 238 14.96 27.25 28.56
CA ASN A 238 14.54 28.57 28.07
C ASN A 238 13.27 29.10 28.75
N ILE A 239 12.32 28.22 29.07
CA ILE A 239 11.11 28.60 29.83
C ILE A 239 11.50 29.13 31.22
N ILE A 240 12.38 28.41 31.94
CA ILE A 240 12.78 28.78 33.30
C ILE A 240 13.64 30.06 33.29
N HIS A 241 14.58 30.17 32.35
CA HIS A 241 15.56 31.25 32.33
C HIS A 241 15.01 32.57 31.76
N TRP A 242 14.22 32.52 30.68
CA TRP A 242 13.82 33.72 29.95
C TRP A 242 12.40 34.21 30.26
N ASN A 243 11.42 33.30 30.29
CA ASN A 243 10.03 33.69 30.50
C ASN A 243 9.16 32.54 31.04
N PRO A 244 9.02 32.43 32.38
CA PRO A 244 8.19 31.41 33.02
C PRO A 244 6.70 31.55 32.71
N HIS A 245 6.22 32.74 32.29
CA HIS A 245 4.81 32.99 32.01
C HIS A 245 4.39 32.66 30.57
N VAL A 246 5.29 32.10 29.75
CA VAL A 246 5.00 31.72 28.36
C VAL A 246 3.85 30.72 28.22
N TYR A 247 3.55 29.91 29.25
CA TYR A 247 2.42 28.96 29.24
C TYR A 247 1.06 29.62 29.07
N GLN A 248 0.92 30.93 29.34
CA GLN A 248 -0.33 31.65 29.09
C GLN A 248 -0.73 31.64 27.61
N ALA A 249 0.26 31.57 26.71
CA ALA A 249 0.05 31.50 25.27
C ALA A 249 -0.71 30.24 24.81
N LEU A 250 -0.80 29.19 25.64
CA LEU A 250 -1.58 27.98 25.32
C LEU A 250 -3.09 28.28 25.20
N SER A 251 -3.55 29.38 25.78
CA SER A 251 -4.95 29.81 25.65
C SER A 251 -5.27 30.24 24.21
N PRO A 252 -6.34 29.72 23.58
CA PRO A 252 -6.74 30.09 22.21
C PRO A 252 -7.10 31.57 22.08
N TYR A 253 -7.31 32.27 23.19
CA TYR A 253 -7.48 33.72 23.23
C TYR A 253 -6.36 34.47 22.47
N TYR A 254 -5.11 34.00 22.57
CA TYR A 254 -3.97 34.62 21.89
C TYR A 254 -4.03 34.43 20.36
N MET A 255 -4.63 33.34 19.85
CA MET A 255 -4.85 33.15 18.40
C MET A 255 -5.78 34.23 17.84
N PHE A 256 -6.91 34.48 18.52
CA PHE A 256 -7.86 35.52 18.12
C PHE A 256 -7.24 36.92 18.19
N LYS A 257 -6.45 37.18 19.24
CA LYS A 257 -5.74 38.46 19.41
C LYS A 257 -4.72 38.68 18.29
N PHE A 258 -3.97 37.64 17.93
CA PHE A 258 -3.02 37.65 16.82
C PHE A 258 -3.70 38.01 15.51
N LEU A 259 -4.71 37.23 15.10
CA LEU A 259 -5.43 37.47 13.84
C LEU A 259 -6.06 38.86 13.76
N LYS A 260 -6.60 39.36 14.88
CA LYS A 260 -7.20 40.71 14.95
C LYS A 260 -6.16 41.81 14.73
N LYS A 261 -4.94 41.63 15.25
CA LYS A 261 -3.85 42.60 15.19
C LYS A 261 -3.13 42.59 13.84
N THR A 262 -2.66 41.43 13.39
CA THR A 262 -1.80 41.32 12.18
C THR A 262 -2.60 41.22 10.88
N ARG A 263 -3.91 40.96 10.94
CA ARG A 263 -4.83 40.87 9.79
C ARG A 263 -4.24 40.06 8.63
N LYS A 264 -3.88 40.72 7.52
CA LYS A 264 -3.37 40.08 6.30
C LYS A 264 -1.98 39.45 6.49
N SER A 265 -1.09 40.12 7.25
CA SER A 265 0.24 39.59 7.57
C SER A 265 0.14 38.34 8.44
N GLY A 266 -0.78 38.33 9.41
CA GLY A 266 -1.09 37.15 10.22
C GLY A 266 -1.61 35.99 9.39
N TRP A 267 -2.43 36.27 8.38
CA TRP A 267 -2.93 35.25 7.46
C TRP A 267 -1.80 34.59 6.66
N MET A 268 -0.83 35.38 6.18
CA MET A 268 0.32 34.85 5.44
C MET A 268 1.29 34.07 6.36
N SER A 269 1.45 34.51 7.61
CA SER A 269 2.27 33.84 8.63
C SER A 269 1.81 32.42 8.98
N LEU A 270 0.51 32.11 8.83
CA LEU A 270 -0.03 30.75 9.00
C LEU A 270 0.63 29.73 8.06
N GLY A 271 1.13 30.18 6.91
CA GLY A 271 1.94 29.38 5.99
C GLY A 271 3.22 28.81 6.61
N GLY A 272 3.85 29.53 7.54
CA GLY A 272 5.01 29.04 8.29
C GLY A 272 4.60 28.17 9.48
N ILE A 273 3.45 28.44 10.11
CA ILE A 273 2.96 27.68 11.25
C ILE A 273 2.61 26.25 10.86
N LEU A 274 2.02 26.04 9.67
CA LEU A 274 1.65 24.70 9.21
C LEU A 274 2.85 23.74 9.12
N LEU A 275 4.08 24.27 9.01
CA LEU A 275 5.30 23.47 8.99
C LEU A 275 5.55 22.71 10.31
N CYS A 276 4.78 22.98 11.37
CA CYS A 276 4.86 22.20 12.61
C CYS A 276 4.19 20.82 12.53
N ILE A 277 3.33 20.59 11.54
CA ILE A 277 2.60 19.33 11.35
C ILE A 277 3.13 18.48 10.19
N THR A 278 4.19 18.93 9.52
CA THR A 278 4.91 18.17 8.50
C THR A 278 5.47 16.90 9.16
N GLY A 279 5.08 15.74 8.63
CA GLY A 279 5.39 14.43 9.23
C GLY A 279 4.21 13.74 9.92
N SER A 280 3.06 14.41 10.11
CA SER A 280 1.85 13.72 10.60
C SER A 280 1.34 12.66 9.62
N GLU A 281 1.55 12.88 8.32
CA GLU A 281 1.18 11.90 7.28
C GLU A 281 2.12 10.69 7.28
N ALA A 282 3.41 10.88 7.56
CA ALA A 282 4.37 9.78 7.68
C ALA A 282 3.93 8.79 8.77
N MET A 283 3.40 9.31 9.89
CA MET A 283 2.80 8.49 10.95
C MET A 283 1.65 7.61 10.47
N PHE A 284 0.85 8.08 9.51
CA PHE A 284 -0.21 7.27 8.94
C PHE A 284 0.30 6.30 7.89
N ALA A 285 1.23 6.72 7.03
CA ALA A 285 1.79 5.86 5.98
C ALA A 285 2.62 4.69 6.56
N ASP A 286 3.29 4.88 7.70
CA ASP A 286 4.16 3.88 8.33
C ASP A 286 3.45 2.92 9.28
N LEU A 287 2.11 2.98 9.38
CA LEU A 287 1.32 2.04 10.20
C LEU A 287 1.57 0.58 9.80
N GLY A 288 1.90 0.32 8.53
CA GLY A 288 2.23 -1.03 8.04
C GLY A 288 3.44 -1.69 8.70
N HIS A 289 4.30 -0.91 9.36
CA HIS A 289 5.49 -1.41 10.04
C HIS A 289 5.35 -1.48 11.57
N PHE A 290 4.43 -0.69 12.13
CA PHE A 290 4.29 -0.50 13.57
C PHE A 290 2.82 -0.57 13.98
N SER A 291 2.52 -1.22 15.11
CA SER A 291 1.15 -1.29 15.58
C SER A 291 0.58 0.09 15.95
N TYR A 292 -0.73 0.27 15.78
CA TYR A 292 -1.40 1.53 16.13
C TYR A 292 -1.14 1.94 17.60
N LEU A 293 -1.10 0.97 18.53
CA LEU A 293 -0.80 1.21 19.94
C LEU A 293 0.63 1.71 20.16
N ALA A 294 1.60 1.15 19.43
CA ALA A 294 3.00 1.55 19.54
C ALA A 294 3.19 3.02 19.14
N ILE A 295 2.61 3.41 18.00
CA ILE A 295 2.60 4.79 17.50
C ILE A 295 1.87 5.71 18.49
N GLN A 296 0.70 5.31 18.99
CA GLN A 296 -0.06 6.11 19.95
C GLN A 296 0.73 6.38 21.24
N ILE A 297 1.39 5.36 21.80
CA ILE A 297 2.20 5.51 23.03
C ILE A 297 3.41 6.40 22.76
N ALA A 298 4.17 6.14 21.69
CA ALA A 298 5.36 6.93 21.35
C ALA A 298 5.03 8.42 21.13
N PHE A 299 3.94 8.70 20.40
CA PHE A 299 3.53 10.07 20.15
C PHE A 299 3.06 10.80 21.40
N THR A 300 2.09 10.23 22.13
CA THR A 300 1.43 10.92 23.25
C THR A 300 2.37 11.15 24.43
N PHE A 301 3.28 10.21 24.73
CA PHE A 301 4.13 10.29 25.92
C PHE A 301 5.50 10.91 25.69
N LEU A 302 6.05 10.86 24.48
CA LEU A 302 7.40 11.35 24.21
C LEU A 302 7.42 12.50 23.18
N VAL A 303 6.91 12.25 21.98
CA VAL A 303 7.07 13.19 20.85
C VAL A 303 6.27 14.47 21.07
N TYR A 304 4.98 14.35 21.40
CA TYR A 304 4.10 15.50 21.60
C TYR A 304 4.59 16.42 22.75
N PRO A 305 4.88 15.92 23.96
CA PRO A 305 5.42 16.75 25.03
C PRO A 305 6.76 17.41 24.67
N ALA A 306 7.67 16.68 24.01
CA ALA A 306 8.97 17.22 23.60
C ALA A 306 8.83 18.39 22.60
N LEU A 307 7.93 18.26 21.62
CA LEU A 307 7.67 19.32 20.64
C LEU A 307 7.04 20.56 21.29
N ILE A 308 6.04 20.37 22.15
CA ILE A 308 5.42 21.49 22.87
C ILE A 308 6.46 22.24 23.71
N LEU A 309 7.31 21.52 24.46
CA LEU A 309 8.39 22.12 25.24
C LEU A 309 9.39 22.88 24.36
N ALA A 310 9.78 22.31 23.21
CA ALA A 310 10.68 22.95 22.26
C ALA A 310 10.10 24.28 21.74
N TYR A 311 8.85 24.29 21.28
CA TYR A 311 8.20 25.50 20.77
C TYR A 311 7.97 26.55 21.88
N MET A 312 7.56 26.12 23.08
CA MET A 312 7.42 27.03 24.22
C MET A 312 8.74 27.67 24.63
N GLY A 313 9.83 26.91 24.64
CA GLY A 313 11.16 27.45 24.95
C GLY A 313 11.68 28.41 23.89
N GLN A 314 11.46 28.12 22.59
CA GLN A 314 11.79 29.07 21.53
C GLN A 314 10.98 30.37 21.70
N ALA A 315 9.67 30.28 21.93
CA ALA A 315 8.82 31.45 22.20
C ALA A 315 9.29 32.25 23.42
N ALA A 316 9.70 31.57 24.50
CA ALA A 316 10.22 32.22 25.71
C ALA A 316 11.49 33.03 25.41
N TYR A 317 12.42 32.46 24.64
CA TYR A 317 13.64 33.16 24.21
C TYR A 317 13.33 34.37 23.32
N LEU A 318 12.48 34.19 22.30
CA LEU A 318 12.08 35.26 21.38
C LEU A 318 11.36 36.40 22.13
N SER A 319 10.59 36.08 23.17
CA SER A 319 9.85 37.07 23.97
C SER A 319 10.70 38.01 24.82
N GLN A 320 12.02 37.83 24.86
CA GLN A 320 12.95 38.75 25.55
C GLN A 320 13.91 39.45 24.57
N HIS A 321 14.13 38.89 23.37
CA HIS A 321 15.16 39.35 22.42
C HIS A 321 14.59 39.96 21.13
N HIS A 322 13.56 40.80 21.24
CA HIS A 322 12.84 41.40 20.11
C HIS A 322 13.68 42.26 19.16
N GLN A 323 14.83 42.81 19.62
CA GLN A 323 15.65 43.72 18.82
C GLN A 323 16.62 43.00 17.85
N SER A 324 16.73 41.68 17.94
CA SER A 324 17.60 40.86 17.07
C SER A 324 16.89 40.41 15.78
N SER A 325 16.06 41.30 15.20
CA SER A 325 15.06 40.97 14.17
C SER A 325 15.60 40.44 12.84
N TYR A 326 16.90 40.52 12.59
CA TYR A 326 17.45 40.15 11.27
C TYR A 326 17.78 38.66 11.09
N GLN A 327 17.78 37.83 12.14
CA GLN A 327 18.09 36.39 12.00
C GLN A 327 17.33 35.51 13.01
N ILE A 328 16.00 35.36 12.90
CA ILE A 328 15.26 34.38 13.73
C ILE A 328 15.72 32.96 13.33
N SER A 329 16.40 32.28 14.25
CA SER A 329 16.90 30.91 14.07
C SER A 329 16.84 30.13 15.38
N PHE A 330 16.55 28.83 15.29
CA PHE A 330 16.55 27.93 16.44
C PHE A 330 17.85 28.02 17.25
N TYR A 331 18.99 28.08 16.56
CA TYR A 331 20.32 28.07 17.17
C TYR A 331 20.63 29.31 18.01
N LEU A 332 19.87 30.40 17.87
CA LEU A 332 19.97 31.55 18.77
C LEU A 332 19.41 31.25 20.16
N SER A 333 18.38 30.40 20.25
CA SER A 333 17.79 30.00 21.54
C SER A 333 18.66 29.00 22.30
N VAL A 334 19.77 28.54 21.73
CA VAL A 334 20.66 27.53 22.30
C VAL A 334 21.82 28.21 23.02
N PRO A 335 22.13 27.86 24.29
CA PRO A 335 23.29 28.40 25.00
C PRO A 335 24.62 28.09 24.30
N GLU A 336 25.54 29.05 24.28
CA GLU A 336 26.82 28.95 23.55
C GLU A 336 27.63 27.69 23.86
N ALA A 337 27.64 27.26 25.13
CA ALA A 337 28.37 26.08 25.58
C ALA A 337 27.90 24.77 24.91
N VAL A 338 26.65 24.69 24.47
CA VAL A 338 26.05 23.46 23.91
C VAL A 338 25.67 23.58 22.43
N LYS A 339 25.92 24.73 21.77
CA LYS A 339 25.55 24.94 20.36
C LYS A 339 26.18 23.89 19.42
N TRP A 340 27.46 23.55 19.60
CA TRP A 340 28.17 22.57 18.76
C TRP A 340 27.59 21.15 18.86
N PRO A 341 27.43 20.58 20.08
CA PRO A 341 26.75 19.29 20.24
C PRO A 341 25.35 19.26 19.62
N VAL A 342 24.56 20.33 19.83
CA VAL A 342 23.19 20.43 19.30
C VAL A 342 23.19 20.45 17.77
N LEU A 343 24.12 21.16 17.14
CA LEU A 343 24.27 21.19 15.68
C LEU A 343 24.53 19.78 15.10
N VAL A 344 25.44 19.02 15.71
CA VAL A 344 25.76 17.66 15.25
C VAL A 344 24.55 16.74 15.39
N ILE A 345 23.85 16.80 16.53
CA ILE A 345 22.64 16.00 16.75
C ILE A 345 21.53 16.40 15.76
N ALA A 346 21.36 17.70 15.48
CA ALA A 346 20.37 18.20 14.53
C ALA A 346 20.62 17.68 13.09
N ILE A 347 21.88 17.68 12.64
CA ILE A 347 22.26 17.14 11.32
C ILE A 347 21.99 15.64 11.26
N LEU A 348 22.36 14.88 12.30
CA LEU A 348 22.10 13.44 12.36
C LEU A 348 20.59 13.15 12.39
N ALA A 349 19.82 13.86 13.21
CA ALA A 349 18.36 13.73 13.27
C ALA A 349 17.72 14.07 11.91
N SER A 350 18.23 15.10 11.22
CA SER A 350 17.76 15.48 9.89
C SER A 350 17.99 14.42 8.82
N VAL A 351 19.15 13.78 8.82
CA VAL A 351 19.45 12.64 7.92
C VAL A 351 18.49 11.49 8.18
N VAL A 352 18.22 11.19 9.46
CA VAL A 352 17.28 10.14 9.87
C VAL A 352 15.84 10.45 9.44
N GLY A 353 15.35 11.67 9.67
CA GLY A 353 14.00 12.07 9.25
C GLY A 353 13.81 12.07 7.73
N SER A 354 14.83 12.49 6.99
CA SER A 354 14.83 12.44 5.52
C SER A 354 14.72 11.01 4.98
N GLN A 355 15.41 10.07 5.61
CA GLN A 355 15.41 8.65 5.25
C GLN A 355 14.01 8.03 5.30
N ALA A 356 13.25 8.33 6.35
CA ALA A 356 11.91 7.81 6.54
C ALA A 356 10.97 8.14 5.38
N ILE A 357 10.94 9.41 4.96
CA ILE A 357 10.04 9.85 3.89
C ILE A 357 10.50 9.35 2.51
N ILE A 358 11.81 9.21 2.29
CA ILE A 358 12.33 8.57 1.08
C ILE A 358 11.85 7.11 1.00
N SER A 359 11.93 6.37 2.10
CA SER A 359 11.40 5.00 2.19
C SER A 359 9.88 4.97 1.98
N GLY A 360 9.13 5.89 2.59
CA GLY A 360 7.70 6.06 2.36
C GLY A 360 7.34 6.30 0.88
N THR A 361 8.16 7.10 0.19
CA THR A 361 8.02 7.37 -1.25
C THR A 361 8.20 6.09 -2.09
N PHE A 362 9.17 5.24 -1.77
CA PHE A 362 9.35 3.94 -2.43
C PHE A 362 8.14 3.02 -2.21
N SER A 363 7.59 2.99 -1.00
CA SER A 363 6.39 2.23 -0.68
C SER A 363 5.19 2.68 -1.52
N ILE A 364 4.95 3.99 -1.61
CA ILE A 364 3.85 4.58 -2.40
C ILE A 364 3.97 4.28 -3.89
N ILE A 365 5.19 4.32 -4.44
CA ILE A 365 5.43 3.99 -5.86
C ILE A 365 5.19 2.50 -6.12
N ASN A 366 5.63 1.61 -5.21
CA ASN A 366 5.36 0.18 -5.33
C ASN A 366 3.85 -0.12 -5.25
N GLN A 367 3.14 0.51 -4.31
CA GLN A 367 1.68 0.40 -4.20
C GLN A 367 0.97 0.90 -5.46
N SER A 368 1.43 2.02 -6.03
CA SER A 368 0.91 2.57 -7.28
C SER A 368 1.13 1.62 -8.47
N GLN A 369 2.28 0.95 -8.52
CA GLN A 369 2.60 -0.04 -9.55
C GLN A 369 1.67 -1.26 -9.45
N SER A 370 1.43 -1.78 -8.24
CA SER A 370 0.53 -2.91 -7.98
C SER A 370 -0.91 -2.64 -8.45
N LEU A 371 -1.35 -1.38 -8.42
CA LEU A 371 -2.66 -0.95 -8.93
C LEU A 371 -2.65 -0.61 -10.44
N GLY A 372 -1.57 -0.89 -11.15
CA GLY A 372 -1.42 -0.55 -12.57
C GLY A 372 -1.49 0.95 -12.86
N CYS A 373 -1.21 1.79 -11.85
CA CYS A 373 -1.25 3.25 -11.96
C CYS A 373 0.12 3.87 -12.19
N PHE A 374 1.21 3.11 -12.03
CA PHE A 374 2.57 3.59 -12.25
C PHE A 374 3.33 2.69 -13.24
N PRO A 375 4.22 3.24 -14.09
CA PRO A 375 5.11 2.46 -14.94
C PRO A 375 5.95 1.45 -14.15
N ARG A 376 6.32 0.33 -14.78
CA ARG A 376 7.07 -0.73 -14.10
C ARG A 376 8.50 -0.26 -13.76
N VAL A 377 8.87 -0.41 -12.49
CA VAL A 377 10.20 -0.10 -11.94
C VAL A 377 10.82 -1.32 -11.26
N LYS A 378 12.15 -1.34 -11.09
CA LYS A 378 12.82 -2.46 -10.41
C LYS A 378 12.66 -2.31 -8.90
N VAL A 379 11.88 -3.20 -8.31
CA VAL A 379 11.70 -3.27 -6.87
C VAL A 379 12.71 -4.26 -6.30
N VAL A 380 13.64 -3.77 -5.49
CA VAL A 380 14.59 -4.61 -4.74
C VAL A 380 14.15 -4.62 -3.29
N HIS A 381 13.79 -5.78 -2.79
CA HIS A 381 13.50 -5.96 -1.37
C HIS A 381 14.82 -6.14 -0.64
N THR A 382 15.06 -5.36 0.40
CA THR A 382 16.34 -5.36 1.14
C THR A 382 16.40 -6.47 2.19
N ASN A 383 15.26 -7.08 2.53
CA ASN A 383 15.17 -8.23 3.42
C ASN A 383 14.00 -9.13 3.05
N ASP A 384 14.23 -10.44 3.00
CA ASP A 384 13.21 -11.46 2.70
C ASP A 384 12.27 -11.72 3.90
N LYS A 385 12.70 -11.38 5.12
CA LYS A 385 11.99 -11.73 6.37
C LYS A 385 11.09 -10.63 6.94
N ILE A 386 11.34 -9.36 6.62
CA ILE A 386 10.54 -8.22 7.11
C ILE A 386 9.92 -7.51 5.91
N HIS A 387 8.62 -7.70 5.73
CA HIS A 387 7.89 -7.17 4.58
C HIS A 387 7.70 -5.64 4.69
N GLY A 388 7.83 -4.95 3.55
CA GLY A 388 7.66 -3.50 3.40
C GLY A 388 8.94 -2.65 3.34
N GLN A 389 10.15 -3.26 3.41
CA GLN A 389 11.41 -2.54 3.16
C GLN A 389 11.78 -2.59 1.67
N ILE A 390 11.45 -1.51 0.96
CA ILE A 390 11.50 -1.44 -0.50
C ILE A 390 12.59 -0.45 -0.92
N TYR A 391 13.52 -0.90 -1.76
CA TYR A 391 14.50 -0.03 -2.42
C TYR A 391 14.24 -0.03 -3.93
N ILE A 392 14.04 1.17 -4.50
CA ILE A 392 13.83 1.36 -5.94
C ILE A 392 14.98 2.21 -6.49
N PRO A 393 16.00 1.61 -7.11
CA PRO A 393 17.21 2.32 -7.53
C PRO A 393 16.92 3.50 -8.46
N GLU A 394 16.04 3.32 -9.46
CA GLU A 394 15.77 4.38 -10.45
C GLU A 394 15.14 5.61 -9.80
N ILE A 395 14.21 5.39 -8.86
CA ILE A 395 13.54 6.47 -8.14
C ILE A 395 14.51 7.14 -7.17
N ASN A 396 15.37 6.37 -6.49
CA ASN A 396 16.38 6.90 -5.58
C ASN A 396 17.28 7.95 -6.25
N TRP A 397 17.85 7.62 -7.41
CA TRP A 397 18.70 8.54 -8.16
C TRP A 397 17.92 9.74 -8.71
N THR A 398 16.67 9.52 -9.15
CA THR A 398 15.81 10.61 -9.63
C THR A 398 15.46 11.60 -8.50
N LEU A 399 15.09 11.09 -7.33
CA LEU A 399 14.83 11.91 -6.14
C LEU A 399 16.08 12.66 -5.68
N MET A 400 17.26 12.02 -5.70
CA MET A 400 18.52 12.68 -5.36
C MET A 400 18.79 13.90 -6.26
N ILE A 401 18.70 13.71 -7.59
CA ILE A 401 18.95 14.80 -8.56
C ILE A 401 17.97 15.95 -8.35
N LEU A 402 16.69 15.63 -8.16
CA LEU A 402 15.66 16.65 -7.94
C LEU A 402 15.83 17.37 -6.60
N CYS A 403 16.18 16.66 -5.53
CA CYS A 403 16.43 17.23 -4.21
C CYS A 403 17.63 18.20 -4.24
N ILE A 404 18.70 17.83 -4.94
CA ILE A 404 19.85 18.71 -5.17
C ILE A 404 19.43 19.93 -6.02
N ALA A 405 18.63 19.74 -7.07
CA ALA A 405 18.15 20.83 -7.91
C ALA A 405 17.29 21.84 -7.13
N VAL A 406 16.41 21.36 -6.24
CA VAL A 406 15.61 22.21 -5.33
C VAL A 406 16.51 22.97 -4.35
N THR A 407 17.48 22.29 -3.75
CA THR A 407 18.42 22.89 -2.79
C THR A 407 19.25 24.01 -3.43
N ILE A 408 19.77 23.78 -4.64
CA ILE A 408 20.55 24.76 -5.40
C ILE A 408 19.66 25.88 -5.97
N GLY A 409 18.43 25.56 -6.35
CA GLY A 409 17.49 26.48 -6.99
C GLY A 409 16.88 27.49 -6.02
N PHE A 410 16.46 27.06 -4.83
CA PHE A 410 15.84 27.97 -3.85
C PHE A 410 16.86 28.66 -2.94
N ARG A 411 17.86 27.94 -2.43
CA ARG A 411 18.88 28.45 -1.48
C ARG A 411 18.33 29.14 -0.22
N ASP A 412 17.03 29.04 0.04
CA ASP A 412 16.34 29.72 1.12
C ASP A 412 15.29 28.80 1.76
N ILE A 413 15.36 28.70 3.09
CA ILE A 413 14.42 27.94 3.92
C ILE A 413 12.99 28.45 3.75
N LYS A 414 12.79 29.76 3.57
CA LYS A 414 11.45 30.34 3.41
C LYS A 414 10.73 29.77 2.19
N HIS A 415 11.39 29.82 1.04
CA HIS A 415 10.81 29.36 -0.21
C HIS A 415 10.60 27.83 -0.24
N MET A 416 11.53 27.09 0.34
CA MET A 416 11.41 25.63 0.50
C MET A 416 10.30 25.24 1.49
N GLY A 417 10.14 26.03 2.57
CA GLY A 417 9.05 25.89 3.54
C GLY A 417 7.68 26.14 2.91
N ASN A 418 7.53 27.20 2.13
CA ASN A 418 6.29 27.47 1.42
C ASN A 418 5.91 26.35 0.43
N ALA A 419 6.90 25.76 -0.24
CA ALA A 419 6.70 24.64 -1.14
C ALA A 419 6.26 23.36 -0.39
N SER A 420 7.05 22.91 0.58
CA SER A 420 6.76 21.71 1.38
C SER A 420 5.41 21.83 2.10
N GLY A 421 5.12 23.00 2.67
CA GLY A 421 3.86 23.25 3.35
C GLY A 421 2.63 23.06 2.46
N LEU A 422 2.66 23.55 1.22
CA LEU A 422 1.54 23.34 0.30
C LEU A 422 1.36 21.87 -0.09
N ALA A 423 2.45 21.14 -0.31
CA ALA A 423 2.41 19.72 -0.63
C ALA A 423 1.73 18.94 0.49
N VAL A 424 2.21 19.10 1.73
CA VAL A 424 1.67 18.43 2.92
C VAL A 424 0.20 18.80 3.15
N MET A 425 -0.17 20.08 3.09
CA MET A 425 -1.57 20.49 3.29
C MET A 425 -2.51 19.90 2.24
N THR A 426 -2.08 19.78 0.98
CA THR A 426 -2.89 19.15 -0.06
C THR A 426 -3.12 17.68 0.24
N VAL A 427 -2.08 16.95 0.66
CA VAL A 427 -2.21 15.55 1.08
C VAL A 427 -3.16 15.43 2.27
N MET A 428 -3.03 16.29 3.28
CA MET A 428 -3.91 16.28 4.45
C MET A 428 -5.37 16.47 4.07
N ILE A 429 -5.69 17.41 3.17
CA ILE A 429 -7.07 17.59 2.67
C ILE A 429 -7.58 16.34 1.96
N VAL A 430 -6.74 15.71 1.12
CA VAL A 430 -7.10 14.46 0.44
C VAL A 430 -7.38 13.35 1.48
N THR A 431 -6.52 13.19 2.49
CA THR A 431 -6.70 12.17 3.54
C THR A 431 -7.95 12.41 4.38
N THR A 432 -8.28 13.66 4.69
CA THR A 432 -9.49 14.04 5.43
C THR A 432 -10.74 13.70 4.61
N CYS A 433 -10.72 13.97 3.29
CA CYS A 433 -11.79 13.56 2.38
C CYS A 433 -11.95 12.03 2.32
N LEU A 434 -10.86 11.28 2.16
CA LEU A 434 -10.88 9.82 2.10
C LEU A 434 -11.32 9.20 3.42
N THR A 435 -10.85 9.72 4.56
CA THR A 435 -11.23 9.26 5.89
C THR A 435 -12.73 9.49 6.13
N ALA A 436 -13.28 10.63 5.70
CA ALA A 436 -14.72 10.88 5.77
C ALA A 436 -15.53 9.83 4.97
N LEU A 437 -15.03 9.42 3.80
CA LEU A 437 -15.63 8.31 3.03
C LEU A 437 -15.51 6.98 3.76
N VAL A 438 -14.37 6.68 4.41
CA VAL A 438 -14.17 5.46 5.20
C VAL A 438 -15.13 5.40 6.40
N ILE A 439 -15.36 6.52 7.10
CA ILE A 439 -16.33 6.59 8.22
C ILE A 439 -17.74 6.16 7.76
N ILE A 440 -18.15 6.55 6.55
CA ILE A 440 -19.46 6.23 5.98
C ILE A 440 -19.50 4.79 5.43
N LEU A 441 -18.49 4.40 4.65
CA LEU A 441 -18.50 3.17 3.85
C LEU A 441 -18.00 1.95 4.62
N CYS A 442 -16.98 2.13 5.46
CA CYS A 442 -16.30 1.04 6.17
C CYS A 442 -16.78 0.95 7.62
N TRP A 443 -16.76 2.06 8.36
CA TRP A 443 -17.21 2.06 9.77
C TRP A 443 -18.74 2.09 9.94
N ARG A 444 -19.50 2.24 8.83
CA ARG A 444 -20.98 2.29 8.78
C ARG A 444 -21.58 3.26 9.82
N LYS A 445 -20.90 4.38 10.10
CA LYS A 445 -21.39 5.42 11.02
C LYS A 445 -22.36 6.37 10.30
N PRO A 446 -23.23 7.10 11.02
CA PRO A 446 -24.17 8.02 10.39
C PRO A 446 -23.43 9.09 9.56
N PRO A 447 -23.95 9.49 8.39
CA PRO A 447 -23.29 10.45 7.51
C PRO A 447 -23.10 11.82 8.17
N ILE A 448 -23.91 12.16 9.18
CA ILE A 448 -23.77 13.38 9.98
C ILE A 448 -22.42 13.39 10.73
N LEU A 449 -21.96 12.24 11.25
CA LEU A 449 -20.67 12.16 11.95
C LEU A 449 -19.50 12.36 10.97
N ALA A 450 -19.58 11.76 9.78
CA ALA A 450 -18.58 11.95 8.74
C ALA A 450 -18.56 13.39 8.22
N LEU A 451 -19.74 14.00 8.04
CA LEU A 451 -19.86 15.40 7.66
C LEU A 451 -19.31 16.32 8.76
N ALA A 452 -19.59 16.05 10.03
CA ALA A 452 -19.04 16.81 11.15
C ALA A 452 -17.51 16.71 11.20
N PHE A 453 -16.95 15.50 11.01
CA PHE A 453 -15.51 15.29 10.89
C PHE A 453 -14.91 16.08 9.73
N LEU A 454 -15.50 15.98 8.54
CA LEU A 454 -15.03 16.67 7.33
C LEU A 454 -15.12 18.19 7.48
N LEU A 455 -16.22 18.72 8.02
CA LEU A 455 -16.38 20.16 8.22
C LEU A 455 -15.43 20.70 9.28
N PHE A 456 -15.27 20.00 10.41
CA PHE A 456 -14.39 20.44 11.49
C PHE A 456 -12.91 20.43 11.03
N PHE A 457 -12.36 19.27 10.70
CA PHE A 457 -10.94 19.17 10.31
C PHE A 457 -10.67 19.79 8.95
N GLY A 458 -11.58 19.62 7.99
CA GLY A 458 -11.43 20.23 6.66
C GLY A 458 -11.48 21.75 6.71
N SER A 459 -12.20 22.39 7.64
CA SER A 459 -12.15 23.86 7.79
C SER A 459 -10.80 24.36 8.31
N VAL A 460 -10.19 23.64 9.27
CA VAL A 460 -8.85 23.95 9.78
C VAL A 460 -7.81 23.80 8.67
N GLU A 461 -7.89 22.71 7.90
CA GLU A 461 -6.97 22.47 6.78
C GLU A 461 -7.16 23.46 5.64
N LEU A 462 -8.42 23.81 5.32
CA LEU A 462 -8.72 24.79 4.28
C LEU A 462 -8.22 26.19 4.65
N LEU A 463 -8.23 26.54 5.94
CA LEU A 463 -7.62 27.78 6.45
C LEU A 463 -6.11 27.81 6.16
N TYR A 464 -5.38 26.75 6.50
CA TYR A 464 -3.95 26.64 6.24
C TYR A 464 -3.61 26.52 4.74
N PHE A 465 -4.44 25.82 3.98
CA PHE A 465 -4.30 25.71 2.52
C PHE A 465 -4.48 27.07 1.85
N SER A 466 -5.50 27.84 2.27
CA SER A 466 -5.73 29.20 1.78
C SER A 466 -4.56 30.13 2.10
N ALA A 467 -3.99 30.06 3.32
CA ALA A 467 -2.78 30.79 3.67
C ALA A 467 -1.58 30.40 2.78
N SER A 468 -1.39 29.11 2.54
CA SER A 468 -0.29 28.59 1.70
C SER A 468 -0.42 29.01 0.24
N LEU A 469 -1.65 29.07 -0.29
CA LEU A 469 -1.91 29.43 -1.68
C LEU A 469 -1.58 30.90 -1.98
N THR A 470 -1.64 31.79 -0.97
CA THR A 470 -1.19 33.18 -1.15
C THR A 470 0.29 33.29 -1.49
N LYS A 471 1.09 32.28 -1.12
CA LYS A 471 2.55 32.20 -1.36
C LYS A 471 2.91 31.43 -2.62
N PHE A 472 1.96 31.27 -3.55
CA PHE A 472 2.17 30.52 -4.79
C PHE A 472 3.42 30.97 -5.58
N ARG A 473 3.68 32.29 -5.65
CA ARG A 473 4.84 32.85 -6.35
C ARG A 473 6.16 32.70 -5.58
N GLU A 474 6.10 32.40 -4.27
CA GLU A 474 7.27 32.27 -3.39
C GLU A 474 7.73 30.81 -3.24
N GLY A 475 7.44 29.95 -4.22
CA GLY A 475 7.92 28.56 -4.27
C GLY A 475 6.82 27.50 -4.24
N ALA A 476 5.60 27.83 -3.83
CA ALA A 476 4.50 26.86 -3.72
C ALA A 476 4.02 26.30 -5.08
N TRP A 477 4.38 26.96 -6.20
CA TRP A 477 4.09 26.46 -7.55
C TRP A 477 4.80 25.13 -7.89
N LEU A 478 5.97 24.86 -7.29
CA LEU A 478 6.80 23.71 -7.64
C LEU A 478 6.10 22.36 -7.34
N PRO A 479 5.62 22.09 -6.11
CA PRO A 479 4.94 20.83 -5.82
C PRO A 479 3.66 20.63 -6.62
N ILE A 480 2.91 21.70 -6.93
CA ILE A 480 1.74 21.60 -7.83
C ILE A 480 2.18 21.16 -9.22
N LEU A 481 3.20 21.79 -9.79
CA LEU A 481 3.68 21.45 -11.13
C LEU A 481 4.17 19.99 -11.17
N LEU A 482 4.96 19.58 -10.19
CA LEU A 482 5.46 18.22 -10.05
C LEU A 482 4.30 17.21 -9.93
N ALA A 483 3.32 17.50 -9.07
CA ALA A 483 2.17 16.63 -8.86
C ALA A 483 1.30 16.50 -10.11
N LEU A 484 1.05 17.59 -10.85
CA LEU A 484 0.30 17.56 -12.11
C LEU A 484 1.04 16.76 -13.18
N PHE A 485 2.36 16.91 -13.28
CA PHE A 485 3.19 16.15 -14.20
C PHE A 485 3.13 14.65 -13.90
N LEU A 486 3.37 14.26 -12.64
CA LEU A 486 3.32 12.86 -12.21
C LEU A 486 1.91 12.27 -12.33
N THR A 487 0.87 13.01 -11.96
CA THR A 487 -0.54 12.57 -12.09
C THR A 487 -0.87 12.31 -13.55
N THR A 488 -0.38 13.14 -14.47
CA THR A 488 -0.58 12.93 -15.92
C THR A 488 0.08 11.64 -16.39
N ILE A 489 1.31 11.36 -15.95
CA ILE A 489 2.02 10.10 -16.25
C ILE A 489 1.22 8.91 -15.73
N MET A 490 0.81 8.95 -14.47
CA MET A 490 0.07 7.86 -13.82
C MET A 490 -1.29 7.63 -14.48
N PHE A 491 -2.02 8.70 -14.79
CA PHE A 491 -3.32 8.62 -15.43
C PHE A 491 -3.22 8.05 -16.86
N VAL A 492 -2.26 8.52 -17.66
CA VAL A 492 -2.02 8.00 -19.02
C VAL A 492 -1.65 6.51 -18.97
N TRP A 493 -0.78 6.12 -18.02
CA TRP A 493 -0.38 4.73 -17.83
C TRP A 493 -1.56 3.84 -17.44
N HIS A 494 -2.34 4.27 -16.45
CA HIS A 494 -3.53 3.55 -15.98
C HIS A 494 -4.57 3.40 -17.10
N TYR A 495 -4.88 4.49 -17.80
CA TYR A 495 -5.82 4.49 -18.91
C TYR A 495 -5.40 3.51 -20.02
N ALA A 496 -4.13 3.54 -20.42
CA ALA A 496 -3.61 2.65 -21.46
C ALA A 496 -3.61 1.18 -21.00
N THR A 497 -3.30 0.90 -19.74
CA THR A 497 -3.31 -0.45 -19.16
C THR A 497 -4.72 -1.03 -19.13
N ILE A 498 -5.72 -0.26 -18.70
CA ILE A 498 -7.13 -0.68 -18.77
C ILE A 498 -7.55 -0.95 -20.21
N LYS A 499 -7.18 -0.05 -21.13
CA LYS A 499 -7.54 -0.16 -22.54
C LYS A 499 -6.89 -1.35 -23.23
N LYS A 500 -5.66 -1.70 -22.87
CA LYS A 500 -5.01 -2.94 -23.29
C LYS A 500 -5.79 -4.15 -22.77
N TYR A 501 -6.13 -4.18 -21.48
CA TYR A 501 -6.88 -5.28 -20.88
C TYR A 501 -8.27 -5.46 -21.53
N GLU A 502 -9.03 -4.38 -21.74
CA GLU A 502 -10.32 -4.44 -22.45
C GLU A 502 -10.17 -5.03 -23.85
N PHE A 503 -9.11 -4.66 -24.58
CA PHE A 503 -8.83 -5.23 -25.89
C PHE A 503 -8.52 -6.73 -25.83
N ASP A 504 -7.70 -7.17 -24.87
CA ASP A 504 -7.40 -8.59 -24.67
C ASP A 504 -8.66 -9.38 -24.30
N LEU A 505 -9.56 -8.81 -23.48
CA LEU A 505 -10.80 -9.45 -23.08
C LEU A 505 -11.78 -9.62 -24.27
N HIS A 506 -11.89 -8.61 -25.13
CA HIS A 506 -12.75 -8.66 -26.31
C HIS A 506 -12.20 -9.57 -27.41
N ASN A 507 -10.87 -9.69 -27.52
CA ASN A 507 -10.22 -10.55 -28.52
C ASN A 507 -9.76 -11.89 -27.93
N LYS A 508 -10.31 -12.29 -26.78
CA LYS A 508 -10.01 -13.60 -26.20
C LYS A 508 -10.45 -14.70 -27.17
N VAL A 509 -9.64 -15.73 -27.27
CA VAL A 509 -9.90 -16.87 -28.16
C VAL A 509 -10.57 -17.97 -27.36
N SER A 510 -11.60 -18.60 -27.95
CA SER A 510 -12.27 -19.74 -27.33
C SER A 510 -11.34 -20.94 -27.29
N LEU A 511 -11.54 -21.78 -26.28
CA LEU A 511 -10.81 -23.02 -26.15
C LEU A 511 -11.11 -23.98 -27.31
N ASP A 512 -12.36 -23.98 -27.79
CA ASP A 512 -12.81 -24.79 -28.92
C ASP A 512 -12.00 -24.51 -30.19
N TRP A 513 -11.58 -23.25 -30.38
CA TRP A 513 -10.69 -22.89 -31.48
C TRP A 513 -9.33 -23.59 -31.35
N LEU A 514 -8.72 -23.62 -30.16
CA LEU A 514 -7.43 -24.29 -29.94
C LEU A 514 -7.55 -25.81 -30.17
N LEU A 515 -8.64 -26.42 -29.69
CA LEU A 515 -8.90 -27.85 -29.85
C LEU A 515 -9.12 -28.22 -31.32
N ALA A 516 -9.86 -27.40 -32.07
CA ALA A 516 -10.05 -27.57 -33.52
C ALA A 516 -8.76 -27.35 -34.31
N LEU A 517 -7.87 -26.47 -33.84
CA LEU A 517 -6.58 -26.21 -34.47
C LEU A 517 -5.61 -27.39 -34.32
N GLY A 518 -5.64 -28.06 -33.16
CA GLY A 518 -4.79 -29.21 -32.86
C GLY A 518 -4.97 -30.38 -33.85
N SER A 519 -6.21 -30.67 -34.23
CA SER A 519 -6.52 -31.75 -35.18
C SER A 519 -6.27 -31.39 -36.64
N SER A 520 -6.21 -30.09 -36.98
CA SER A 520 -6.14 -29.61 -38.37
C SER A 520 -4.75 -29.13 -38.81
N LEU A 521 -3.93 -28.57 -37.91
CA LEU A 521 -2.64 -27.96 -38.26
C LEU A 521 -1.39 -28.84 -38.01
N GLY A 522 -1.54 -30.06 -37.50
CA GLY A 522 -0.39 -30.94 -37.24
C GLY A 522 0.59 -30.34 -36.22
N ILE A 523 0.06 -29.74 -35.15
CA ILE A 523 0.85 -28.99 -34.17
C ILE A 523 1.84 -29.92 -33.44
N ALA A 524 3.14 -29.63 -33.52
CA ALA A 524 4.16 -30.43 -32.87
C ALA A 524 4.22 -30.14 -31.35
N ARG A 525 4.19 -31.20 -30.53
CA ARG A 525 4.30 -31.11 -29.07
C ARG A 525 5.72 -31.42 -28.60
N VAL A 526 6.46 -30.39 -28.19
CA VAL A 526 7.86 -30.49 -27.72
C VAL A 526 7.88 -30.90 -26.24
N PRO A 527 8.79 -31.79 -25.78
CA PRO A 527 8.93 -32.08 -24.35
C PRO A 527 9.30 -30.81 -23.55
N GLY A 528 8.79 -30.68 -22.32
CA GLY A 528 9.00 -29.51 -21.46
C GLY A 528 7.69 -28.86 -21.00
N ILE A 529 7.84 -27.79 -20.21
CA ILE A 529 6.72 -26.96 -19.70
C ILE A 529 6.74 -25.60 -20.41
N GLY A 530 5.60 -25.22 -20.99
CA GLY A 530 5.39 -23.90 -21.57
C GLY A 530 4.56 -23.03 -20.64
N LEU A 531 5.17 -22.02 -20.02
CA LEU A 531 4.49 -21.04 -19.19
C LEU A 531 4.08 -19.83 -20.04
N VAL A 532 2.78 -19.69 -20.31
CA VAL A 532 2.24 -18.56 -21.08
C VAL A 532 1.69 -17.51 -20.12
N PHE A 533 2.37 -16.38 -20.02
CA PHE A 533 1.89 -15.29 -19.17
C PHE A 533 0.76 -14.51 -19.84
N THR A 534 -0.31 -14.29 -19.08
CA THR A 534 -1.50 -13.58 -19.56
C THR A 534 -2.11 -12.71 -18.48
N ASP A 535 -2.65 -11.56 -18.87
CA ASP A 535 -3.41 -10.68 -17.98
C ASP A 535 -4.88 -11.19 -17.82
N LEU A 536 -5.30 -12.17 -18.63
CA LEU A 536 -6.67 -12.72 -18.64
C LEU A 536 -6.86 -13.84 -17.63
N THR A 537 -7.97 -13.80 -16.88
CA THR A 537 -8.38 -14.87 -15.97
C THR A 537 -9.24 -15.95 -16.60
N SER A 538 -9.81 -15.68 -17.76
CA SER A 538 -10.63 -16.62 -18.54
C SER A 538 -10.30 -16.54 -20.02
N GLY A 539 -10.45 -17.67 -20.72
CA GLY A 539 -10.11 -17.80 -22.15
C GLY A 539 -8.60 -17.85 -22.46
N ILE A 540 -8.28 -18.01 -23.75
CA ILE A 540 -6.91 -18.05 -24.26
C ILE A 540 -6.56 -16.66 -24.81
N PRO A 541 -5.38 -16.10 -24.48
CA PRO A 541 -5.01 -14.78 -24.96
C PRO A 541 -4.67 -14.80 -26.46
N ALA A 542 -4.96 -13.70 -27.15
CA ALA A 542 -4.75 -13.59 -28.59
C ALA A 542 -3.28 -13.65 -29.02
N ASN A 543 -2.34 -13.30 -28.13
CA ASN A 543 -0.91 -13.45 -28.38
C ASN A 543 -0.52 -14.92 -28.58
N PHE A 544 -1.10 -15.82 -27.79
CA PHE A 544 -0.83 -17.24 -27.90
C PHE A 544 -1.42 -17.83 -29.19
N SER A 545 -2.62 -17.41 -29.58
CA SER A 545 -3.21 -17.88 -30.85
C SER A 545 -2.33 -17.50 -32.05
N ARG A 546 -1.84 -16.26 -32.10
CA ARG A 546 -0.92 -15.82 -33.17
C ARG A 546 0.44 -16.51 -33.12
N PHE A 547 0.92 -16.83 -31.93
CA PHE A 547 2.14 -17.61 -31.76
C PHE A 547 1.99 -18.99 -32.39
N VAL A 548 0.93 -19.72 -32.04
CA VAL A 548 0.67 -21.07 -32.56
C VAL A 548 0.41 -21.08 -34.07
N THR A 549 -0.24 -20.06 -34.63
CA THR A 549 -0.45 -19.98 -36.08
C THR A 549 0.84 -19.71 -36.86
N ASN A 550 1.78 -18.95 -36.29
CA ASN A 550 3.04 -18.63 -36.95
C ASN A 550 4.12 -19.70 -36.71
N LEU A 551 4.07 -20.34 -35.55
CA LEU A 551 4.96 -21.42 -35.15
C LEU A 551 4.09 -22.56 -34.60
N PRO A 552 3.75 -23.56 -35.44
CA PRO A 552 2.85 -24.66 -35.07
C PRO A 552 3.56 -25.69 -34.19
N ALA A 553 4.18 -25.23 -33.11
CA ALA A 553 4.80 -26.08 -32.09
C ALA A 553 4.67 -25.42 -30.71
N PHE A 554 4.32 -26.21 -29.70
CA PHE A 554 4.34 -25.78 -28.31
C PHE A 554 4.59 -26.95 -27.36
N HIS A 555 4.81 -26.65 -26.08
CA HIS A 555 5.21 -27.63 -25.09
C HIS A 555 4.11 -28.66 -24.79
N ARG A 556 4.51 -29.87 -24.37
CA ARG A 556 3.59 -30.94 -23.97
C ARG A 556 2.68 -30.50 -22.83
N ILE A 557 3.25 -29.85 -21.82
CA ILE A 557 2.51 -29.27 -20.71
C ILE A 557 2.44 -27.76 -20.93
N LEU A 558 1.22 -27.24 -20.94
CA LEU A 558 0.97 -25.81 -21.15
C LEU A 558 0.31 -25.23 -19.90
N VAL A 559 0.89 -24.18 -19.31
CA VAL A 559 0.31 -23.50 -18.16
C VAL A 559 0.10 -22.03 -18.50
N PHE A 560 -1.16 -21.59 -18.51
CA PHE A 560 -1.50 -20.19 -18.62
C PHE A 560 -1.38 -19.53 -17.24
N VAL A 561 -0.34 -18.74 -17.04
CA VAL A 561 -0.05 -18.08 -15.77
C VAL A 561 -0.60 -16.66 -15.80
N CYS A 562 -1.53 -16.35 -14.90
CA CYS A 562 -2.05 -15.01 -14.69
C CYS A 562 -1.57 -14.48 -13.34
N VAL A 563 -0.66 -13.52 -13.37
CA VAL A 563 -0.20 -12.83 -12.16
C VAL A 563 -1.09 -11.59 -11.97
N LYS A 564 -1.84 -11.54 -10.87
CA LYS A 564 -2.73 -10.42 -10.56
C LYS A 564 -2.49 -9.87 -9.16
N SER A 565 -2.63 -8.55 -9.05
CA SER A 565 -2.61 -7.86 -7.76
C SER A 565 -4.03 -7.62 -7.26
N VAL A 566 -4.30 -8.04 -6.03
CA VAL A 566 -5.58 -7.89 -5.34
C VAL A 566 -5.50 -6.66 -4.42
N PRO A 567 -6.59 -5.87 -4.24
CA PRO A 567 -6.60 -4.72 -3.33
C PRO A 567 -6.66 -5.16 -1.85
N VAL A 568 -5.67 -5.93 -1.43
CA VAL A 568 -5.40 -6.33 -0.05
C VAL A 568 -3.90 -6.21 0.17
N PRO A 569 -3.42 -5.95 1.40
CA PRO A 569 -1.99 -5.76 1.62
C PRO A 569 -1.18 -7.03 1.39
N TYR A 570 -1.67 -8.16 1.89
CA TYR A 570 -1.00 -9.46 1.85
C TYR A 570 -1.99 -10.58 1.49
N VAL A 571 -1.55 -11.50 0.62
CA VAL A 571 -2.29 -12.73 0.32
C VAL A 571 -1.60 -13.92 1.01
N PRO A 572 -2.32 -14.70 1.85
CA PRO A 572 -1.75 -15.86 2.52
C PRO A 572 -1.19 -16.87 1.50
N PRO A 573 -0.03 -17.51 1.76
CA PRO A 573 0.57 -18.47 0.82
C PRO A 573 -0.38 -19.62 0.43
N ALA A 574 -1.21 -20.09 1.35
CA ALA A 574 -2.21 -21.13 1.10
C ALA A 574 -3.33 -20.70 0.13
N GLU A 575 -3.59 -19.41 -0.01
CA GLU A 575 -4.64 -18.90 -0.92
C GLU A 575 -4.05 -18.20 -2.15
N ARG A 576 -2.72 -18.18 -2.30
CA ARG A 576 -2.02 -17.46 -3.36
C ARG A 576 -2.28 -18.04 -4.74
N TYR A 577 -2.34 -19.36 -4.84
CA TYR A 577 -2.48 -20.08 -6.11
C TYR A 577 -3.91 -20.58 -6.32
N LEU A 578 -4.50 -20.20 -7.45
CA LEU A 578 -5.72 -20.81 -7.98
C LEU A 578 -5.34 -21.58 -9.23
N VAL A 579 -5.60 -22.89 -9.25
CA VAL A 579 -5.29 -23.74 -10.40
C VAL A 579 -6.56 -24.36 -10.95
N GLY A 580 -6.65 -24.46 -12.27
CA GLY A 580 -7.73 -25.16 -12.95
C GLY A 580 -7.28 -25.75 -14.27
N ARG A 581 -8.04 -26.71 -14.78
CA ARG A 581 -7.77 -27.37 -16.07
C ARG A 581 -8.38 -26.57 -17.22
N VAL A 582 -7.66 -26.49 -18.35
CA VAL A 582 -8.10 -25.80 -19.56
C VAL A 582 -8.30 -26.81 -20.68
N GLY A 583 -9.54 -27.27 -20.84
CA GLY A 583 -9.91 -28.27 -21.86
C GLY A 583 -9.76 -29.71 -21.41
N PRO A 584 -9.87 -30.66 -22.36
CA PRO A 584 -9.82 -32.09 -22.05
C PRO A 584 -8.51 -32.47 -21.36
N ALA A 585 -8.56 -33.42 -20.42
CA ALA A 585 -7.38 -33.89 -19.68
C ALA A 585 -6.22 -34.32 -20.58
N ALA A 586 -6.54 -34.90 -21.75
CA ALA A 586 -5.57 -35.31 -22.77
C ALA A 586 -4.70 -34.16 -23.32
N HIS A 587 -5.13 -32.89 -23.24
CA HIS A 587 -4.36 -31.76 -23.76
C HIS A 587 -3.27 -31.25 -22.82
N ARG A 588 -3.25 -31.72 -21.56
CA ARG A 588 -2.30 -31.33 -20.49
C ARG A 588 -2.11 -29.80 -20.38
N SER A 589 -3.23 -29.10 -20.44
CA SER A 589 -3.30 -27.63 -20.37
C SER A 589 -3.95 -27.18 -19.07
N TYR A 590 -3.29 -26.25 -18.39
CA TYR A 590 -3.69 -25.74 -17.08
C TYR A 590 -3.74 -24.22 -17.07
N ARG A 591 -4.52 -23.66 -16.16
CA ARG A 591 -4.52 -22.24 -15.82
C ARG A 591 -4.12 -22.10 -14.37
N CYS A 592 -3.17 -21.22 -14.11
CA CYS A 592 -2.75 -20.85 -12.78
C CYS A 592 -2.90 -19.34 -12.60
N ILE A 593 -3.71 -18.92 -11.64
CA ILE A 593 -3.82 -17.51 -11.24
C ILE A 593 -3.06 -17.34 -9.94
N VAL A 594 -2.04 -16.50 -9.97
CA VAL A 594 -1.18 -16.18 -8.83
C VAL A 594 -1.60 -14.81 -8.30
N ARG A 595 -2.01 -14.76 -7.04
CA ARG A 595 -2.57 -13.58 -6.39
C ARG A 595 -1.56 -12.95 -5.45
N TYR A 596 -1.26 -11.68 -5.67
CA TYR A 596 -0.39 -10.89 -4.80
C TYR A 596 -1.17 -9.73 -4.18
N GLY A 597 -0.92 -9.45 -2.91
CA GLY A 597 -1.31 -8.19 -2.29
C GLY A 597 -0.42 -7.04 -2.75
N TYR A 598 -0.81 -5.80 -2.48
CA TYR A 598 -0.04 -4.63 -2.90
C TYR A 598 1.30 -4.46 -2.15
N ARG A 599 1.54 -5.22 -1.07
CA ARG A 599 2.84 -5.31 -0.37
C ARG A 599 3.53 -6.67 -0.49
N ASP A 600 2.94 -7.62 -1.20
CA ASP A 600 3.58 -8.94 -1.38
C ASP A 600 4.80 -8.85 -2.32
N VAL A 601 5.81 -9.67 -2.02
CA VAL A 601 7.05 -9.76 -2.78
C VAL A 601 6.92 -10.82 -3.88
N HIS A 602 7.36 -10.47 -5.09
CA HIS A 602 7.52 -11.46 -6.17
C HIS A 602 8.77 -12.29 -5.87
N GLN A 603 8.58 -13.61 -5.73
CA GLN A 603 9.67 -14.56 -5.50
C GLN A 603 10.62 -14.64 -6.71
N ASP A 604 11.80 -15.25 -6.49
CA ASP A 604 12.74 -15.55 -7.58
C ASP A 604 12.17 -16.61 -8.52
N VAL A 605 12.61 -16.63 -9.78
CA VAL A 605 12.01 -17.49 -10.81
C VAL A 605 12.20 -18.96 -10.54
N ASP A 606 13.36 -19.37 -10.06
CA ASP A 606 13.64 -20.78 -9.76
C ASP A 606 12.76 -21.29 -8.62
N SER A 607 12.50 -20.44 -7.61
CA SER A 607 11.54 -20.74 -6.55
C SER A 607 10.10 -20.74 -7.06
N PHE A 608 9.76 -19.82 -7.95
CA PHE A 608 8.42 -19.71 -8.52
C PHE A 608 8.06 -20.91 -9.38
N GLU A 609 8.99 -21.38 -10.23
CA GLU A 609 8.78 -22.55 -11.07
C GLU A 609 8.56 -23.80 -10.22
N SER A 610 9.40 -24.02 -9.22
CA SER A 610 9.30 -25.17 -8.31
C SER A 610 7.97 -25.15 -7.53
N GLU A 611 7.61 -24.00 -6.94
CA GLU A 611 6.35 -23.84 -6.20
C GLU A 611 5.14 -24.03 -7.14
N LEU A 612 5.18 -23.51 -8.36
CA LEU A 612 4.13 -23.69 -9.34
C LEU A 612 3.93 -25.16 -9.71
N VAL A 613 5.01 -25.90 -9.94
CA VAL A 613 4.95 -27.33 -10.27
C VAL A 613 4.40 -28.13 -9.09
N ASP A 614 4.83 -27.84 -7.87
CA ASP A 614 4.31 -28.49 -6.66
C ASP A 614 2.80 -28.25 -6.51
N LYS A 615 2.35 -27.00 -6.71
CA LYS A 615 0.92 -26.65 -6.68
C LYS A 615 0.12 -27.28 -7.80
N LEU A 616 0.71 -27.46 -8.97
CA LEU A 616 0.09 -28.19 -10.07
C LEU A 616 -0.05 -29.68 -9.74
N ALA A 617 0.96 -30.28 -9.11
CA ALA A 617 0.91 -31.68 -8.67
C ALA A 617 -0.20 -31.89 -7.62
N ASP A 618 -0.33 -30.97 -6.67
CA ASP A 618 -1.43 -30.99 -5.69
C ASP A 618 -2.80 -30.84 -6.36
N PHE A 619 -2.91 -29.96 -7.38
CA PHE A 619 -4.14 -29.81 -8.17
C PHE A 619 -4.53 -31.12 -8.85
N ILE A 620 -3.57 -31.76 -9.52
CA ILE A 620 -3.80 -32.98 -10.29
C ILE A 620 -4.34 -34.06 -9.35
N ARG A 621 -3.72 -34.26 -8.18
CA ARG A 621 -4.23 -35.19 -7.16
C ARG A 621 -5.68 -34.86 -6.77
N TYR A 622 -5.97 -33.60 -6.46
CA TYR A 622 -7.30 -33.15 -6.08
C TYR A 622 -8.36 -33.35 -7.17
N ASP A 623 -8.04 -32.99 -8.42
CA ASP A 623 -8.93 -33.10 -9.59
C ASP A 623 -9.33 -34.55 -9.87
N TRP A 624 -8.39 -35.49 -9.75
CA TRP A 624 -8.67 -36.92 -9.90
C TRP A 624 -9.58 -37.44 -8.79
N TYR A 625 -9.30 -37.12 -7.51
CA TYR A 625 -10.16 -37.56 -6.39
C TYR A 625 -11.58 -37.00 -6.45
N ASN A 626 -11.75 -35.75 -6.86
CA ASN A 626 -13.07 -35.11 -6.93
C ASN A 626 -13.91 -35.61 -8.11
N ASN A 627 -13.27 -36.02 -9.22
CA ASN A 627 -13.98 -36.64 -10.34
C ASN A 627 -14.46 -38.07 -10.03
N THR A 628 -13.85 -38.76 -9.06
CA THR A 628 -14.28 -40.09 -8.60
C THR A 628 -15.53 -40.07 -7.72
N ASP A 629 -15.70 -39.07 -6.84
CA ASP A 629 -16.86 -38.97 -5.93
C ASP A 629 -18.14 -38.44 -6.60
N GLY A 630 -18.03 -37.89 -7.82
CA GLY A 630 -19.14 -37.33 -8.59
C GLY A 630 -20.19 -38.32 -9.10
N THR A 631 -20.02 -39.62 -8.85
CA THR A 631 -20.98 -40.65 -9.29
C THR A 631 -22.07 -40.96 -8.26
N ASN A 632 -22.12 -40.28 -7.10
CA ASN A 632 -23.09 -40.62 -6.04
C ASN A 632 -23.71 -39.46 -5.23
N SER A 633 -23.85 -38.24 -5.77
CA SER A 633 -24.62 -37.19 -5.07
C SER A 633 -25.62 -36.46 -5.98
N CYS A 634 -26.83 -37.02 -6.07
CA CYS A 634 -28.03 -36.27 -6.42
C CYS A 634 -28.45 -35.40 -5.23
N ILE A 635 -27.91 -34.18 -5.13
CA ILE A 635 -28.61 -33.04 -4.49
C ILE A 635 -28.33 -31.81 -5.36
N GLU A 636 -29.26 -31.54 -6.27
CA GLU A 636 -29.50 -30.19 -6.77
C GLU A 636 -29.91 -29.32 -5.58
N ASP A 637 -29.33 -28.11 -5.46
CA ASP A 637 -30.11 -26.96 -5.01
C ASP A 637 -29.47 -25.63 -5.46
N ILE A 638 -30.17 -25.01 -6.43
CA ILE A 638 -30.49 -23.58 -6.57
C ILE A 638 -29.31 -22.58 -6.65
N VAL A 639 -28.84 -22.32 -7.88
CA VAL A 639 -28.77 -20.95 -8.45
C VAL A 639 -28.96 -21.03 -9.97
N SER A 640 -30.18 -20.82 -10.45
CA SER A 640 -30.48 -20.51 -11.85
C SER A 640 -30.64 -18.99 -12.01
N ASP A 641 -29.73 -18.35 -12.75
CA ASP A 641 -30.06 -17.63 -13.99
C ASP A 641 -28.88 -16.76 -14.47
N SER A 642 -28.27 -17.15 -15.59
CA SER A 642 -28.29 -16.40 -16.86
C SER A 642 -27.11 -16.82 -17.77
N ASN A 643 -27.45 -16.96 -19.04
CA ASN A 643 -26.73 -17.66 -20.11
C ASN A 643 -25.31 -17.17 -20.44
N GLU A 644 -24.57 -18.11 -21.05
CA GLU A 644 -23.25 -18.02 -21.70
C GLU A 644 -22.01 -18.03 -20.79
N SER A 645 -21.55 -19.23 -20.44
CA SER A 645 -20.12 -19.55 -20.58
C SER A 645 -19.92 -21.05 -20.81
N THR A 646 -19.29 -21.35 -21.95
CA THR A 646 -18.63 -22.63 -22.25
C THR A 646 -17.76 -23.07 -21.06
N SER A 647 -17.69 -24.38 -20.84
CA SER A 647 -16.94 -25.11 -19.80
C SER A 647 -15.53 -24.58 -19.47
N ASP A 648 -15.42 -23.42 -18.82
CA ASP A 648 -14.19 -22.94 -18.19
C ASP A 648 -14.13 -23.69 -16.85
N GLY A 649 -13.20 -24.65 -16.77
CA GLY A 649 -13.08 -25.58 -15.64
C GLY A 649 -13.08 -24.84 -14.30
N ARG A 650 -13.81 -25.38 -13.31
CA ARG A 650 -13.87 -24.82 -11.95
C ARG A 650 -12.44 -24.64 -11.43
N LEU A 651 -12.04 -23.39 -11.16
CA LEU A 651 -10.76 -23.08 -10.53
C LEU A 651 -10.83 -23.51 -9.06
N ALA A 652 -9.85 -24.30 -8.61
CA ALA A 652 -9.72 -24.73 -7.22
C ALA A 652 -8.68 -23.88 -6.48
N VAL A 653 -8.96 -23.56 -5.21
CA VAL A 653 -7.98 -22.97 -4.29
C VAL A 653 -7.13 -24.09 -3.74
N ILE A 654 -5.80 -24.01 -3.89
CA ILE A 654 -4.90 -25.07 -3.42
C ILE A 654 -4.12 -24.57 -2.21
N GLY A 655 -4.62 -24.95 -1.03
CA GLY A 655 -3.95 -24.73 0.24
C GLY A 655 -2.62 -25.47 0.36
N THR A 656 -1.75 -25.04 1.28
CA THR A 656 -0.52 -25.75 1.67
C THR A 656 -0.78 -26.93 2.61
N VAL A 657 -1.87 -27.69 2.41
CA VAL A 657 -2.07 -28.92 3.17
C VAL A 657 -1.35 -30.02 2.43
N SER A 658 -0.17 -30.38 2.93
CA SER A 658 0.57 -31.56 2.48
C SER A 658 -0.33 -32.78 2.66
N PHE A 659 -0.85 -33.35 1.58
CA PHE A 659 -1.34 -34.73 1.58
C PHE A 659 -0.13 -35.69 1.65
N SER A 660 0.68 -35.56 2.69
CA SER A 660 1.75 -36.49 3.03
C SER A 660 1.27 -37.38 4.16
N GLY A 661 0.46 -38.37 3.81
CA GLY A 661 0.05 -39.44 4.69
C GLY A 661 -0.09 -40.72 3.89
N THR A 662 0.98 -41.52 3.85
CA THR A 662 0.93 -42.94 3.49
C THR A 662 -0.15 -43.66 4.32
N PRO A 663 -0.86 -44.65 3.77
CA PRO A 663 -2.00 -45.27 4.45
C PRO A 663 -1.49 -46.15 5.59
N ALA A 664 -1.65 -45.69 6.83
CA ALA A 664 -1.48 -46.53 8.00
C ALA A 664 -2.78 -47.31 8.20
N TYR A 665 -2.68 -48.63 8.07
CA TYR A 665 -3.65 -49.59 8.61
C TYR A 665 -3.96 -49.22 10.05
N GLU A 666 -5.24 -48.99 10.38
CA GLU A 666 -5.68 -49.10 11.77
C GLU A 666 -7.10 -49.65 11.87
N MET A 667 -7.17 -50.64 12.74
CA MET A 667 -8.29 -51.52 13.07
C MET A 667 -9.34 -50.75 13.87
N GLU A 668 -10.59 -51.06 13.57
CA GLU A 668 -11.83 -50.57 14.17
C GLU A 668 -11.84 -50.71 15.71
N ASP A 669 -12.14 -49.64 16.45
CA ASP A 669 -13.21 -49.66 17.47
C ASP A 669 -13.53 -48.27 18.10
N THR A 670 -14.72 -47.77 17.74
CA THR A 670 -15.76 -47.15 18.59
C THR A 670 -15.42 -46.03 19.59
N LEU A 671 -15.81 -44.77 19.25
CA LEU A 671 -16.75 -43.92 20.05
C LEU A 671 -17.05 -42.58 19.34
N GLN A 672 -18.33 -42.25 19.13
CA GLN A 672 -18.77 -40.87 18.84
C GLN A 672 -18.56 -39.96 20.07
N PRO A 673 -18.43 -38.62 19.91
CA PRO A 673 -19.65 -37.80 20.03
C PRO A 673 -19.71 -36.54 19.13
N ALA A 674 -20.92 -36.35 18.61
CA ALA A 674 -21.75 -35.13 18.59
C ALA A 674 -21.12 -33.75 18.33
N SER A 675 -21.51 -33.21 17.18
CA SER A 675 -21.80 -31.80 16.88
C SER A 675 -22.52 -31.04 17.99
N VAL A 676 -22.12 -29.78 18.23
CA VAL A 676 -22.97 -28.77 18.88
C VAL A 676 -22.99 -27.50 18.01
N SER A 677 -24.06 -27.37 17.23
CA SER A 677 -24.53 -26.11 16.66
C SER A 677 -25.46 -25.47 17.69
N GLY A 678 -25.14 -24.26 18.14
CA GLY A 678 -26.02 -23.44 18.96
C GLY A 678 -26.95 -22.61 18.07
N GLY A 679 -28.22 -23.01 18.00
CA GLY A 679 -29.30 -22.22 17.41
C GLY A 679 -30.15 -21.56 18.50
N PHE A 680 -30.42 -20.26 18.33
CA PHE A 680 -31.35 -19.49 19.16
C PHE A 680 -32.81 -19.91 18.94
N THR A 681 -33.60 -19.75 20.00
CA THR A 681 -35.02 -20.11 20.17
C THR A 681 -36.01 -19.16 19.50
N SER A 682 -37.09 -19.71 18.95
CA SER A 682 -38.41 -19.08 18.93
C SER A 682 -39.53 -20.15 18.92
N VAL A 683 -40.56 -19.89 19.72
CA VAL A 683 -41.69 -20.76 20.10
C VAL A 683 -42.91 -20.51 19.20
N ASP A 684 -43.88 -21.44 19.30
CA ASP A 684 -45.26 -21.48 18.75
C ASP A 684 -45.39 -22.08 17.33
N SER A 685 -46.26 -23.05 17.01
CA SER A 685 -47.56 -23.43 17.58
C SER A 685 -48.01 -24.87 17.18
N VAL A 686 -49.08 -25.32 17.85
CA VAL A 686 -49.71 -26.65 17.95
C VAL A 686 -50.59 -27.04 16.75
N THR A 687 -50.74 -28.36 16.49
CA THR A 687 -51.86 -29.18 15.89
C THR A 687 -51.31 -30.19 14.85
N ASP A 688 -51.75 -31.44 14.66
CA ASP A 688 -52.58 -32.44 15.36
C ASP A 688 -52.47 -33.74 14.52
N PHE A 689 -52.39 -34.92 15.19
CA PHE A 689 -52.73 -36.31 14.78
C PHE A 689 -52.36 -36.85 13.36
N ILE A 690 -51.85 -38.08 13.15
CA ILE A 690 -52.41 -39.40 13.50
C ILE A 690 -51.29 -40.47 13.48
N GLU A 691 -51.30 -41.37 14.46
CA GLU A 691 -50.54 -42.62 14.54
C GLU A 691 -50.97 -43.66 13.51
N MET A 692 -50.01 -44.45 13.01
CA MET A 692 -50.26 -45.87 12.72
C MET A 692 -49.01 -46.70 13.00
N GLU A 693 -49.14 -47.67 13.92
CA GLU A 693 -48.14 -48.69 14.24
C GLU A 693 -47.92 -49.70 13.08
N PRO A 694 -46.75 -50.35 13.01
CA PRO A 694 -46.36 -51.17 11.86
C PRO A 694 -46.88 -52.62 11.96
N VAL A 695 -47.41 -53.10 10.83
CA VAL A 695 -47.64 -54.54 10.60
C VAL A 695 -46.30 -55.19 10.22
N ARG A 696 -45.91 -56.21 10.98
CA ARG A 696 -44.74 -57.07 10.71
C ARG A 696 -45.02 -57.95 9.48
N THR A 697 -44.37 -57.67 8.36
CA THR A 697 -44.20 -58.63 7.26
C THR A 697 -42.73 -59.05 7.15
N VAL A 698 -42.52 -60.35 7.27
CA VAL A 698 -41.22 -61.01 7.12
C VAL A 698 -40.82 -60.95 5.64
N GLU A 699 -39.88 -60.07 5.28
CA GLU A 699 -39.23 -60.13 3.97
C GLU A 699 -38.02 -61.06 4.00
N ARG A 700 -38.12 -62.13 3.19
CA ARG A 700 -37.00 -63.01 2.86
C ARG A 700 -35.91 -62.18 2.17
N ARG A 701 -34.75 -62.02 2.82
CA ARG A 701 -33.54 -61.53 2.16
C ARG A 701 -33.07 -62.53 1.11
N VAL A 702 -33.21 -62.17 -0.17
CA VAL A 702 -32.41 -62.75 -1.25
C VAL A 702 -31.14 -61.90 -1.32
N ARG A 703 -29.99 -62.49 -1.00
CA ARG A 703 -28.68 -61.86 -1.26
C ARG A 703 -28.45 -61.88 -2.76
N PHE A 704 -28.42 -60.71 -3.38
CA PHE A 704 -27.69 -60.55 -4.63
C PHE A 704 -26.21 -60.45 -4.25
N ALA A 705 -25.41 -61.41 -4.72
CA ALA A 705 -23.96 -61.24 -4.74
C ALA A 705 -23.68 -60.23 -5.87
N ILE A 706 -23.22 -59.05 -5.50
CA ILE A 706 -22.54 -58.14 -6.41
C ILE A 706 -21.08 -58.59 -6.38
N ASP A 707 -20.51 -58.94 -7.53
CA ASP A 707 -19.09 -59.24 -7.67
C ASP A 707 -18.29 -57.95 -7.37
N ASP A 708 -17.55 -57.94 -6.25
CA ASP A 708 -16.64 -56.87 -5.82
C ASP A 708 -15.36 -56.74 -6.70
N GLU A 709 -15.24 -57.51 -7.80
CA GLU A 709 -14.04 -57.48 -8.66
C GLU A 709 -13.95 -56.20 -9.52
N SER A 710 -15.07 -55.51 -9.78
CA SER A 710 -15.08 -54.35 -10.69
C SER A 710 -14.66 -53.01 -10.07
N GLU A 711 -14.81 -52.82 -8.75
CA GLU A 711 -14.42 -51.56 -8.07
C GLU A 711 -12.90 -51.50 -7.78
N THR A 712 -12.27 -52.66 -7.59
CA THR A 712 -10.84 -52.76 -7.27
C THR A 712 -9.96 -52.49 -8.49
N ASP A 713 -10.36 -52.97 -9.68
CA ASP A 713 -9.66 -52.72 -10.94
C ASP A 713 -9.74 -51.24 -11.36
N ALA A 714 -10.91 -50.61 -11.22
CA ALA A 714 -11.10 -49.20 -11.59
C ALA A 714 -10.25 -48.23 -10.75
N ARG A 715 -10.12 -48.46 -9.43
CA ARG A 715 -9.22 -47.65 -8.58
C ARG A 715 -7.75 -47.83 -8.95
N SER A 716 -7.35 -49.04 -9.36
CA SER A 716 -5.98 -49.31 -9.79
C SER A 716 -5.63 -48.60 -11.12
N GLU A 717 -6.56 -48.56 -12.08
CA GLU A 717 -6.37 -47.86 -13.36
C GLU A 717 -6.28 -46.34 -13.18
N ILE A 718 -7.09 -45.78 -12.28
CA ILE A 718 -7.07 -44.34 -11.96
C ILE A 718 -5.74 -43.94 -11.29
N ASP A 719 -5.26 -44.74 -10.34
CA ASP A 719 -3.97 -44.50 -9.68
C ASP A 719 -2.81 -44.58 -10.68
N ILE A 720 -2.89 -45.46 -11.68
CA ILE A 720 -1.90 -45.55 -12.76
C ILE A 720 -1.93 -44.29 -13.64
N GLN A 721 -3.11 -43.82 -14.05
CA GLN A 721 -3.24 -42.61 -14.88
C GLN A 721 -2.83 -41.34 -14.15
N LEU A 722 -3.15 -41.24 -12.85
CA LEU A 722 -2.68 -40.16 -11.98
C LEU A 722 -1.15 -40.14 -11.89
N ARG A 723 -0.53 -41.30 -11.62
CA ARG A 723 0.93 -41.42 -11.57
C ARG A 723 1.57 -41.05 -12.89
N GLN A 724 1.00 -41.48 -14.02
CA GLN A 724 1.50 -41.15 -15.34
C GLN A 724 1.43 -39.63 -15.62
N GLU A 725 0.34 -38.95 -15.26
CA GLU A 725 0.22 -37.49 -15.42
C GLU A 725 1.22 -36.72 -14.53
N LEU A 726 1.47 -37.19 -13.31
CA LEU A 726 2.48 -36.61 -12.41
C LEU A 726 3.91 -36.87 -12.90
N GLU A 727 4.21 -38.07 -13.38
CA GLU A 727 5.52 -38.40 -13.96
C GLU A 727 5.80 -37.54 -15.19
N GLU A 728 4.81 -37.34 -16.06
CA GLU A 728 4.90 -36.42 -17.20
C GLU A 728 5.20 -34.98 -16.76
N LEU A 729 4.60 -34.52 -15.65
CA LEU A 729 4.86 -33.20 -15.08
C LEU A 729 6.31 -33.03 -14.62
N PHE A 730 6.82 -33.96 -13.82
CA PHE A 730 8.20 -33.91 -13.33
C PHE A 730 9.21 -34.13 -14.45
N ALA A 731 8.92 -35.00 -15.42
CA ALA A 731 9.74 -35.16 -16.62
C ALA A 731 9.74 -33.88 -17.48
N GLY A 732 8.61 -33.17 -17.56
CA GLY A 732 8.49 -31.87 -18.19
C GLY A 732 9.37 -30.81 -17.52
N GLN A 733 9.36 -30.75 -16.20
CA GLN A 733 10.23 -29.85 -15.42
C GLN A 733 11.72 -30.14 -15.69
N GLN A 734 12.12 -31.42 -15.72
CA GLN A 734 13.50 -31.83 -16.02
C GLN A 734 13.93 -31.52 -17.46
N ALA A 735 13.00 -31.57 -18.42
CA ALA A 735 13.26 -31.22 -19.81
C ALA A 735 13.41 -29.70 -20.04
N GLY A 736 13.02 -28.89 -19.06
CA GLY A 736 13.17 -27.43 -19.06
C GLY A 736 11.86 -26.68 -19.28
N THR A 737 11.84 -25.45 -18.78
CA THR A 737 10.68 -24.55 -18.81
C THR A 737 10.93 -23.37 -19.74
N ALA A 738 10.00 -23.12 -20.66
CA ALA A 738 10.01 -21.97 -21.55
C ALA A 738 8.94 -20.95 -21.16
N PHE A 739 9.33 -19.68 -21.09
CA PHE A 739 8.46 -18.58 -20.69
C PHE A 739 8.00 -17.81 -21.93
N ILE A 740 6.71 -17.84 -22.22
CA ILE A 740 6.11 -17.17 -23.38
C ILE A 740 5.42 -15.89 -22.88
N LEU A 741 5.89 -14.74 -23.35
CA LEU A 741 5.36 -13.42 -22.99
C LEU A 741 4.85 -12.64 -24.20
N GLY A 742 3.69 -11.99 -24.05
CA GLY A 742 3.18 -11.05 -25.03
C GLY A 742 3.86 -9.68 -24.94
N HIS A 743 4.49 -9.23 -26.02
CA HIS A 743 5.03 -7.88 -26.13
C HIS A 743 4.06 -6.96 -26.89
N SER A 744 3.26 -6.19 -26.17
CA SER A 744 2.12 -5.43 -26.69
C SER A 744 2.45 -4.00 -27.12
N HIS A 745 2.41 -3.67 -28.42
CA HIS A 745 2.53 -2.30 -28.92
C HIS A 745 1.15 -1.64 -29.09
N VAL A 746 0.82 -0.65 -28.26
CA VAL A 746 -0.50 0.02 -28.30
C VAL A 746 -0.48 1.19 -29.29
N ARG A 747 -1.52 1.27 -30.14
CA ARG A 747 -1.72 2.33 -31.13
C ARG A 747 -3.16 2.81 -31.08
N ALA A 748 -3.36 4.13 -31.09
CA ALA A 748 -4.71 4.71 -31.10
C ALA A 748 -5.43 4.46 -32.44
N LYS A 749 -6.74 4.18 -32.41
CA LYS A 749 -7.61 4.12 -33.60
C LYS A 749 -7.59 5.43 -34.42
N GLN A 750 -7.73 5.32 -35.74
CA GLN A 750 -7.63 6.45 -36.69
C GLN A 750 -8.71 7.55 -36.50
N GLY A 751 -9.81 7.27 -35.79
CA GLY A 751 -10.85 8.26 -35.42
C GLY A 751 -10.80 8.78 -33.98
N SER A 752 -9.75 8.46 -33.22
CA SER A 752 -9.62 8.92 -31.83
C SER A 752 -9.31 10.42 -31.75
N SER A 753 -9.80 11.08 -30.69
CA SER A 753 -9.48 12.49 -30.44
C SER A 753 -7.97 12.73 -30.36
N ILE A 754 -7.54 13.94 -30.72
CA ILE A 754 -6.12 14.34 -30.73
C ILE A 754 -5.48 14.05 -29.37
N LEU A 755 -6.19 14.33 -28.27
CA LEU A 755 -5.71 14.10 -26.90
C LEU A 755 -5.48 12.61 -26.61
N LYS A 756 -6.40 11.73 -27.03
CA LYS A 756 -6.22 10.27 -26.89
C LYS A 756 -5.05 9.76 -27.75
N ARG A 757 -4.91 10.31 -28.96
CA ARG A 757 -3.81 9.96 -29.87
C ARG A 757 -2.46 10.35 -29.29
N LEU A 758 -2.35 11.54 -28.68
CA LEU A 758 -1.14 12.01 -28.02
C LEU A 758 -0.82 11.16 -26.79
N ALA A 759 -1.82 10.91 -25.93
CA ALA A 759 -1.66 10.10 -24.73
C ALA A 759 -1.15 8.68 -25.02
N ILE A 760 -1.74 7.99 -26.01
CA ILE A 760 -1.38 6.60 -26.33
C ILE A 760 -0.12 6.53 -27.20
N ASN A 761 -0.10 7.22 -28.34
CA ASN A 761 0.97 7.01 -29.32
C ASN A 761 2.29 7.62 -28.87
N PHE A 762 2.26 8.73 -28.14
CA PHE A 762 3.45 9.41 -27.64
C PHE A 762 3.66 9.10 -26.15
N GLY A 763 2.70 9.47 -25.28
CA GLY A 763 2.87 9.35 -23.83
C GLY A 763 3.14 7.91 -23.35
N TYR A 764 2.19 6.99 -23.57
CA TYR A 764 2.31 5.60 -23.13
C TYR A 764 3.49 4.88 -23.79
N ASN A 765 3.67 5.02 -25.10
CA ASN A 765 4.78 4.37 -25.80
C ASN A 765 6.14 4.94 -25.39
N PHE A 766 6.24 6.24 -25.08
CA PHE A 766 7.46 6.84 -24.54
C PHE A 766 7.77 6.27 -23.15
N LEU A 767 6.79 6.27 -22.23
CA LEU A 767 6.96 5.70 -20.90
C LEU A 767 7.34 4.22 -20.99
N ARG A 768 6.63 3.43 -21.79
CA ARG A 768 6.90 2.00 -21.98
C ARG A 768 8.31 1.72 -22.53
N ARG A 769 8.83 2.57 -23.43
CA ARG A 769 10.18 2.40 -24.01
C ARG A 769 11.29 2.79 -23.05
N ASN A 770 11.03 3.73 -22.13
CA ASN A 770 12.02 4.22 -21.17
C ASN A 770 11.93 3.53 -19.80
N CYS A 771 10.82 2.85 -19.50
CA CYS A 771 10.62 2.05 -18.30
C CYS A 771 10.91 0.57 -18.55
N ARG A 772 11.05 -0.22 -17.47
CA ARG A 772 11.40 -1.64 -17.59
C ARG A 772 10.27 -2.48 -18.17
N GLY A 773 10.66 -3.52 -18.91
CA GLY A 773 9.74 -4.49 -19.49
C GLY A 773 9.11 -5.46 -18.46
N PRO A 774 8.09 -6.24 -18.85
CA PRO A 774 7.48 -7.28 -18.01
C PRO A 774 8.46 -8.38 -17.57
N ASP A 775 9.37 -8.73 -18.47
CA ASP A 775 10.42 -9.74 -18.33
C ASP A 775 11.31 -9.46 -17.12
N VAL A 776 11.71 -8.21 -16.93
CA VAL A 776 12.56 -7.79 -15.82
C VAL A 776 11.80 -7.75 -14.49
N ALA A 777 10.49 -7.47 -14.52
CA ALA A 777 9.64 -7.45 -13.33
C ALA A 777 9.36 -8.86 -12.80
N LEU A 778 9.19 -9.83 -13.71
CA LEU A 778 8.99 -11.25 -13.42
C LEU A 778 10.32 -12.00 -13.20
N LYS A 779 11.48 -11.32 -13.27
CA LYS A 779 12.84 -11.87 -13.14
C LYS A 779 13.17 -13.03 -14.10
N VAL A 780 12.50 -13.12 -15.24
CA VAL A 780 12.57 -14.28 -16.16
C VAL A 780 13.98 -14.40 -16.78
N PRO A 781 14.60 -15.60 -16.78
CA PRO A 781 15.88 -15.82 -17.44
C PRO A 781 15.80 -15.51 -18.94
N PRO A 782 16.73 -14.73 -19.51
CA PRO A 782 16.67 -14.34 -20.92
C PRO A 782 16.87 -15.52 -21.89
N VAL A 783 17.47 -16.61 -21.42
CA VAL A 783 17.80 -17.80 -22.25
C VAL A 783 16.56 -18.64 -22.58
N SER A 784 15.53 -18.59 -21.74
CA SER A 784 14.29 -19.37 -21.88
C SER A 784 13.06 -18.51 -22.19
N LEU A 785 13.25 -17.22 -22.51
CA LEU A 785 12.19 -16.27 -22.81
C LEU A 785 11.85 -16.26 -24.32
N LEU A 786 10.57 -16.43 -24.63
CA LEU A 786 9.99 -16.25 -25.96
C LEU A 786 9.04 -15.05 -25.96
N GLU A 787 9.41 -13.99 -26.67
CA GLU A 787 8.56 -12.80 -26.79
C GLU A 787 7.72 -12.82 -28.06
N VAL A 788 6.41 -12.64 -27.90
CA VAL A 788 5.45 -12.59 -29.00
C VAL A 788 4.95 -11.16 -29.17
N GLY A 789 5.45 -10.49 -30.22
CA GLY A 789 5.06 -9.13 -30.56
C GLY A 789 3.61 -9.04 -31.07
N MET A 790 2.80 -8.16 -30.48
CA MET A 790 1.44 -7.88 -30.97
C MET A 790 1.16 -6.38 -30.98
N VAL A 791 0.56 -5.89 -32.07
CA VAL A 791 0.05 -4.51 -32.15
C VAL A 791 -1.41 -4.48 -31.72
N TYR A 792 -1.69 -3.67 -30.70
CA TYR A 792 -3.00 -3.41 -30.11
C TYR A 792 -3.54 -2.10 -30.67
N ILE A 793 -4.69 -2.14 -31.34
CA ILE A 793 -5.33 -0.94 -31.90
C ILE A 793 -6.49 -0.56 -30.98
N VAL A 794 -6.29 0.44 -30.12
CA VAL A 794 -7.25 0.81 -29.06
C VAL A 794 -7.94 2.14 -29.30
#